data_AF-A0A2N6KC96-F1
#
_entry.id   AF-A0A2N6KC96-F1
#
_cell.length_a   1.000
_cell.length_b   1.000
_cell.length_c   1.000
_cell.angle_alpha   90.00
_cell.angle_beta   90.00
_cell.angle_gamma   90.00
#
_symmetry.space_group_name_H-M   'P 1'
#
loop_
_entity.id
_entity.type
_entity.pdbx_description
1 polymer ?
#
loop_
_entity_poly.entity_id
_entity_poly.type
_entity_poly.pdbx_seq_one_letter_code
_entity_poly.pdbx_strand_id
1 'polypeptide(L)'
;MANTLGVNLHGVSYWSSQLPFLDHFKTASNWMPQNSKTGDKPQGIQLDLDENGWVKSLPKSGSGNYDSVQTLVNLISPAPGVKENYPSGKYVVLYEGEGKLEYGSDAKLDTSASKPGRDVINVTPSSEGISLSLTETDPKGTGNYLRNIRLVPEAEEKNYQKQVFNPTFVEKTDNYSTLRFMDWMGTNNSKQSDWQNRPTVDSSTYTYFNKGVPVEVMVDLANRTGANPWFNMPHQASDEYMANFAKVVKEKLNPNLKVYVEYSNEVWNGAFGQHQWAQEQGQKLGGDWTDWHSRRTEQMGDIWDKAFGNDSDRVVTVLGAQNGNLQLTDQLMQKVKAYDPNSTVDAIGIAPYLGIFVTPNKQDWTLAESEVESWTKEPDGGLNKVFDYLNKTELPKQLDNISKHSEQAKKYGLDLVGYEGGQHLTGLNGSENNQAITDLFIEANRDPRMGQVYKEYLEGWDKLSGDSELVVYSDIVTPTKWGAWGALEHVNQSTSPKWEVIQDFINNGGNSQSATPVTQTASNGSDTLNNGQSQTEVKGYMHDRGVDILMGSSNNDELLGGKGQDALNSLGEDELTGGAGRDRFIYQDVQSQGDTITDFDHNQDAIDLRQIMSDPAYSGSNKFSDYLDLQQVGSDTAVRLDIDGSQKSGGFENLMMLSNVDASSLSPSNFVLS
;
A
#
# COMPACT_ATOMS: atom_id res chain seq x y z
N MET A 1 -23.97 -0.76 1.63
CA MET A 1 -23.48 -1.23 0.31
C MET A 1 -22.35 -2.20 0.58
N ALA A 2 -22.11 -3.18 -0.30
CA ALA A 2 -21.03 -4.13 -0.09
C ALA A 2 -19.70 -3.44 -0.39
N ASN A 3 -18.75 -3.52 0.53
CA ASN A 3 -17.36 -3.16 0.25
C ASN A 3 -16.83 -4.03 -0.90
N THR A 4 -16.21 -3.42 -1.90
CA THR A 4 -15.70 -4.06 -3.13
C THR A 4 -14.22 -3.74 -3.39
N LEU A 5 -13.54 -3.15 -2.39
CA LEU A 5 -12.11 -2.86 -2.48
C LEU A 5 -11.31 -3.96 -1.76
N GLY A 6 -10.59 -4.73 -2.57
CA GLY A 6 -9.62 -5.72 -2.14
C GLY A 6 -8.18 -5.21 -2.19
N VAL A 7 -7.25 -6.05 -1.75
CA VAL A 7 -5.81 -5.77 -1.80
C VAL A 7 -5.01 -7.01 -2.15
N ASN A 8 -3.95 -6.83 -2.94
CA ASN A 8 -2.92 -7.83 -3.13
C ASN A 8 -2.00 -7.86 -1.91
N LEU A 9 -1.80 -9.04 -1.35
CA LEU A 9 -0.84 -9.21 -0.26
C LEU A 9 0.57 -9.36 -0.81
N HIS A 10 1.48 -8.51 -0.36
CA HIS A 10 2.88 -8.53 -0.79
C HIS A 10 3.59 -9.84 -0.49
N GLY A 11 4.60 -10.17 -1.28
CA GLY A 11 5.38 -11.40 -1.16
C GLY A 11 5.98 -11.63 0.23
N VAL A 12 5.75 -12.83 0.76
CA VAL A 12 6.39 -13.28 2.00
C VAL A 12 7.86 -13.54 1.74
N SER A 13 8.74 -12.78 2.39
CA SER A 13 10.18 -12.94 2.27
C SER A 13 10.88 -12.33 3.47
N TYR A 14 12.16 -12.66 3.64
CA TYR A 14 12.98 -12.21 4.74
C TYR A 14 13.21 -10.70 4.73
N TRP A 15 12.98 -10.04 3.60
CA TRP A 15 13.06 -8.58 3.42
C TRP A 15 11.70 -7.88 3.36
N SER A 16 10.60 -8.62 3.50
CA SER A 16 9.24 -8.07 3.42
C SER A 16 8.88 -7.28 4.68
N SER A 17 8.42 -6.04 4.51
CA SER A 17 7.99 -5.17 5.61
C SER A 17 6.55 -5.44 6.10
N GLN A 18 5.87 -6.40 5.49
CA GLN A 18 4.51 -6.85 5.86
C GLN A 18 4.48 -7.58 7.21
N LEU A 19 5.54 -8.34 7.54
CA LEU A 19 5.69 -9.11 8.78
C LEU A 19 4.39 -9.84 9.23
N PRO A 20 3.81 -10.73 8.39
CA PRO A 20 2.47 -11.25 8.61
C PRO A 20 2.38 -12.30 9.72
N PHE A 21 3.48 -12.91 10.17
CA PHE A 21 3.48 -14.07 11.08
C PHE A 21 4.13 -13.74 12.44
N LEU A 22 3.62 -14.32 13.53
CA LEU A 22 4.29 -14.29 14.84
C LEU A 22 5.54 -15.17 14.88
N ASP A 23 5.56 -16.25 14.10
CA ASP A 23 6.77 -17.01 13.81
C ASP A 23 7.49 -16.38 12.61
N HIS A 24 8.44 -15.49 12.91
CA HIS A 24 9.24 -14.79 11.90
C HIS A 24 10.09 -15.77 11.09
N PHE A 25 10.37 -16.99 11.57
CA PHE A 25 11.09 -17.97 10.77
C PHE A 25 10.32 -18.39 9.52
N LYS A 26 8.99 -18.21 9.48
CA LYS A 26 8.19 -18.43 8.28
C LYS A 26 8.51 -17.48 7.14
N THR A 27 9.16 -16.34 7.40
CA THR A 27 9.62 -15.43 6.34
C THR A 27 11.08 -15.67 5.95
N ALA A 28 11.77 -16.61 6.61
CA ALA A 28 13.20 -16.83 6.43
C ALA A 28 13.60 -17.13 4.99
N SER A 29 14.82 -16.72 4.60
CA SER A 29 15.41 -17.09 3.32
C SER A 29 15.62 -18.61 3.22
N ASN A 30 15.85 -19.11 1.99
CA ASN A 30 16.40 -20.45 1.83
C ASN A 30 17.76 -20.57 2.56
N TRP A 31 18.10 -21.79 2.97
CA TRP A 31 19.41 -22.10 3.53
C TRP A 31 20.53 -21.88 2.48
N MET A 32 21.54 -21.12 2.85
CA MET A 32 22.67 -20.76 2.00
C MET A 32 23.97 -21.36 2.55
N PRO A 33 24.71 -22.18 1.79
CA PRO A 33 26.01 -22.69 2.19
C PRO A 33 26.99 -21.57 2.55
N GLN A 34 27.73 -21.76 3.64
CA GLN A 34 28.79 -20.87 4.11
C GLN A 34 30.10 -21.65 4.27
N ASN A 35 31.22 -21.04 3.90
CA ASN A 35 32.55 -21.55 4.18
C ASN A 35 33.20 -20.68 5.26
N SER A 36 33.25 -21.14 6.50
CA SER A 36 33.77 -20.34 7.60
C SER A 36 35.28 -20.10 7.51
N LYS A 37 36.01 -20.91 6.71
CA LYS A 37 37.46 -20.78 6.54
C LYS A 37 37.86 -19.70 5.53
N THR A 38 37.11 -19.59 4.44
CA THR A 38 37.39 -18.62 3.37
C THR A 38 36.50 -17.38 3.43
N GLY A 39 35.35 -17.47 4.10
CA GLY A 39 34.29 -16.46 4.06
C GLY A 39 33.42 -16.53 2.81
N ASP A 40 33.64 -17.53 1.94
CA ASP A 40 32.90 -17.69 0.70
C ASP A 40 31.45 -18.13 0.97
N LYS A 41 30.57 -17.78 0.03
CA LYS A 41 29.16 -18.19 -0.03
C LYS A 41 28.91 -19.06 -1.27
N PRO A 42 29.26 -20.36 -1.24
CA PRO A 42 29.16 -21.23 -2.42
C PRO A 42 27.75 -21.24 -3.03
N GLN A 43 27.69 -21.18 -4.35
CA GLN A 43 26.44 -21.18 -5.13
C GLN A 43 26.23 -22.54 -5.83
N GLY A 44 24.99 -22.87 -6.16
CA GLY A 44 24.64 -24.09 -6.92
C GLY A 44 24.82 -25.40 -6.16
N ILE A 45 24.94 -25.36 -4.83
CA ILE A 45 25.03 -26.55 -3.99
C ILE A 45 23.62 -27.07 -3.69
N GLN A 46 23.39 -28.35 -3.97
CA GLN A 46 22.20 -29.05 -3.51
C GLN A 46 22.40 -29.49 -2.05
N LEU A 47 21.63 -28.90 -1.14
CA LEU A 47 21.62 -29.26 0.28
C LEU A 47 20.84 -30.56 0.53
N ASP A 48 21.23 -31.30 1.57
CA ASP A 48 20.50 -32.50 2.02
C ASP A 48 19.36 -32.09 2.96
N LEU A 49 18.21 -31.78 2.36
CA LEU A 49 17.01 -31.35 3.07
C LEU A 49 16.00 -32.50 3.26
N ASP A 50 15.14 -32.41 4.27
CA ASP A 50 13.92 -33.22 4.38
C ASP A 50 12.79 -32.65 3.49
N GLU A 51 11.61 -33.29 3.46
CA GLU A 51 10.48 -32.82 2.66
C GLU A 51 9.96 -31.41 3.04
N ASN A 52 10.26 -30.97 4.27
CA ASN A 52 9.83 -29.68 4.81
C ASN A 52 10.92 -28.59 4.66
N GLY A 53 12.10 -28.92 4.13
CA GLY A 53 13.19 -27.97 3.92
C GLY A 53 14.12 -27.79 5.12
N TRP A 54 14.16 -28.74 6.05
CA TRP A 54 15.11 -28.77 7.17
C TRP A 54 16.41 -29.50 6.78
N VAL A 55 17.54 -29.01 7.28
CA VAL A 55 18.88 -29.50 6.91
C VAL A 55 19.20 -30.75 7.72
N LYS A 56 19.23 -31.91 7.05
CA LYS A 56 19.47 -33.20 7.70
C LYS A 56 20.94 -33.45 8.00
N SER A 57 21.83 -32.98 7.13
CA SER A 57 23.26 -33.20 7.27
C SER A 57 24.10 -32.05 6.68
N LEU A 58 25.31 -31.90 7.21
CA LEU A 58 26.36 -31.02 6.70
C LEU A 58 27.55 -31.86 6.19
N PRO A 59 28.40 -31.32 5.31
CA PRO A 59 29.61 -32.01 4.88
C PRO A 59 30.51 -32.34 6.07
N LYS A 60 31.22 -33.47 5.99
CA LYS A 60 32.22 -33.79 7.01
C LYS A 60 33.29 -32.69 7.05
N SER A 61 33.71 -32.35 8.27
CA SER A 61 34.68 -31.28 8.50
C SER A 61 35.94 -31.46 7.64
N GLY A 62 36.24 -30.46 6.81
CA GLY A 62 37.41 -30.44 5.92
C GLY A 62 37.28 -31.19 4.59
N SER A 63 36.14 -31.82 4.28
CA SER A 63 35.93 -32.53 3.01
C SER A 63 34.89 -31.89 2.08
N GLY A 64 34.39 -30.70 2.41
CA GLY A 64 33.35 -29.99 1.65
C GLY A 64 33.74 -28.56 1.31
N ASN A 65 33.06 -27.99 0.30
CA ASN A 65 33.23 -26.59 -0.12
C ASN A 65 32.51 -25.60 0.82
N TYR A 66 31.75 -26.12 1.80
CA TYR A 66 31.06 -25.39 2.87
C TYR A 66 31.09 -26.23 4.15
N ASP A 67 30.95 -25.59 5.31
CA ASP A 67 30.97 -26.23 6.64
C ASP A 67 29.74 -25.87 7.49
N SER A 68 28.94 -24.92 7.03
CA SER A 68 27.73 -24.43 7.70
C SER A 68 26.73 -23.93 6.68
N VAL A 69 25.49 -23.72 7.10
CA VAL A 69 24.45 -23.07 6.28
C VAL A 69 23.80 -21.94 7.06
N GLN A 70 23.45 -20.87 6.38
CA GLN A 70 22.87 -19.67 6.96
C GLN A 70 21.50 -19.38 6.35
N THR A 71 20.57 -18.89 7.17
CA THR A 71 19.35 -18.24 6.73
C THR A 71 19.25 -16.83 7.31
N LEU A 72 18.53 -15.95 6.60
CA LEU A 72 18.28 -14.57 6.98
C LEU A 72 16.80 -14.39 7.31
N VAL A 73 16.52 -13.57 8.32
CA VAL A 73 15.17 -13.21 8.76
C VAL A 73 15.11 -11.72 9.03
N ASN A 74 14.03 -11.04 8.64
CA ASN A 74 13.81 -9.60 8.84
C ASN A 74 14.94 -8.68 8.32
N LEU A 75 15.59 -9.00 7.19
CA LEU A 75 16.52 -8.09 6.49
C LEU A 75 15.72 -7.04 5.70
N ILE A 76 15.04 -6.16 6.43
CA ILE A 76 14.12 -5.17 5.87
C ILE A 76 14.87 -3.83 5.73
N SER A 77 14.89 -3.30 4.51
CA SER A 77 15.48 -1.98 4.25
C SER A 77 14.72 -0.88 5.00
N PRO A 78 15.43 0.07 5.62
CA PRO A 78 14.78 1.20 6.28
C PRO A 78 14.13 2.11 5.25
N ALA A 79 12.87 2.45 5.47
CA ALA A 79 12.27 3.58 4.78
C ALA A 79 12.76 4.90 5.45
N PRO A 80 12.96 5.98 4.69
CA PRO A 80 13.29 7.29 5.26
C PRO A 80 12.37 7.66 6.44
N GLY A 81 12.94 8.03 7.58
CA GLY A 81 12.19 8.39 8.80
C GLY A 81 11.80 7.22 9.72
N VAL A 82 11.99 5.97 9.30
CA VAL A 82 11.67 4.79 10.11
C VAL A 82 12.84 4.43 11.03
N LYS A 83 12.59 4.41 12.35
CA LYS A 83 13.60 4.07 13.37
C LYS A 83 13.78 2.56 13.56
N GLU A 84 12.71 1.77 13.42
CA GLU A 84 12.72 0.31 13.61
C GLU A 84 11.92 -0.37 12.50
N ASN A 85 12.59 -1.16 11.65
CA ASN A 85 11.97 -1.83 10.50
C ASN A 85 11.24 -3.13 10.89
N TYR A 86 11.49 -3.63 12.10
CA TYR A 86 10.85 -4.79 12.72
C TYR A 86 11.06 -4.72 14.25
N PRO A 87 10.29 -5.47 15.07
CA PRO A 87 10.32 -5.28 16.52
C PRO A 87 11.68 -5.56 17.16
N SER A 88 12.12 -4.65 18.03
CA SER A 88 13.31 -4.84 18.88
C SER A 88 13.01 -5.71 20.11
N GLY A 89 14.05 -6.17 20.80
CA GLY A 89 13.93 -6.83 22.11
C GLY A 89 14.28 -8.31 22.10
N LYS A 90 13.67 -9.08 23.01
CA LYS A 90 13.97 -10.50 23.19
C LYS A 90 13.14 -11.38 22.27
N TYR A 91 13.81 -12.30 21.60
CA TYR A 91 13.20 -13.37 20.82
C TYR A 91 13.59 -14.73 21.39
N VAL A 92 12.69 -15.70 21.22
CA VAL A 92 12.96 -17.10 21.48
C VAL A 92 13.14 -17.85 20.17
N VAL A 93 14.17 -18.69 20.13
CA VAL A 93 14.42 -19.63 19.03
C VAL A 93 14.13 -21.03 19.53
N LEU A 94 13.01 -21.58 19.11
CA LEU A 94 12.55 -22.91 19.51
C LEU A 94 12.96 -23.91 18.43
N TYR A 95 13.49 -25.07 18.81
CA TYR A 95 13.92 -26.09 17.87
C TYR A 95 13.88 -27.50 18.46
N GLU A 96 13.84 -28.49 17.59
CA GLU A 96 13.90 -29.91 17.94
C GLU A 96 15.14 -30.54 17.29
N GLY A 97 15.73 -31.53 17.94
CA GLY A 97 16.88 -32.27 17.41
C GLY A 97 18.21 -31.92 18.09
N GLU A 98 19.28 -32.52 17.59
CA GLU A 98 20.66 -32.31 18.05
C GLU A 98 21.45 -31.50 17.01
N GLY A 99 22.13 -30.45 17.47
CA GLY A 99 22.95 -29.60 16.63
C GLY A 99 23.29 -28.28 17.31
N LYS A 100 23.80 -27.33 16.53
CA LYS A 100 24.23 -26.01 17.01
C LYS A 100 23.80 -24.91 16.05
N LEU A 101 23.08 -23.93 16.60
CA LEU A 101 22.74 -22.67 15.95
C LEU A 101 23.63 -21.55 16.49
N GLU A 102 24.08 -20.68 15.60
CA GLU A 102 24.77 -19.44 15.92
C GLU A 102 23.96 -18.27 15.37
N TYR A 103 24.02 -17.14 16.06
CA TYR A 103 23.21 -15.96 15.79
C TYR A 103 24.12 -14.75 15.55
N GLY A 104 23.80 -13.96 14.54
CA GLY A 104 24.58 -12.78 14.19
C GLY A 104 23.74 -11.64 13.64
N SER A 105 24.41 -10.69 12.99
CA SER A 105 23.81 -9.43 12.53
C SER A 105 23.16 -8.68 13.71
N ASP A 106 21.84 -8.50 13.69
CA ASP A 106 21.11 -7.78 14.74
C ASP A 106 20.86 -8.61 16.00
N ALA A 107 21.16 -9.92 15.98
CA ALA A 107 20.89 -10.85 17.07
C ALA A 107 22.14 -11.25 17.87
N LYS A 108 21.98 -11.32 19.20
CA LYS A 108 23.00 -11.80 20.14
C LYS A 108 22.42 -12.82 21.11
N LEU A 109 23.02 -14.00 21.19
CA LEU A 109 22.61 -15.08 22.11
C LEU A 109 22.74 -14.66 23.58
N ASP A 110 21.66 -14.81 24.34
CA ASP A 110 21.64 -14.76 25.79
C ASP A 110 21.81 -16.19 26.34
N THR A 111 23.06 -16.59 26.55
CA THR A 111 23.39 -17.94 27.05
C THR A 111 22.83 -18.20 28.45
N SER A 112 22.58 -17.15 29.25
CA SER A 112 22.07 -17.28 30.61
C SER A 112 20.58 -17.60 30.65
N ALA A 113 19.83 -17.14 29.65
CA ALA A 113 18.39 -17.39 29.51
C ALA A 113 18.07 -18.58 28.58
N SER A 114 19.07 -19.09 27.85
CA SER A 114 18.93 -20.20 26.90
C SER A 114 19.01 -21.57 27.58
N LYS A 115 18.32 -22.56 27.00
CA LYS A 115 18.35 -23.97 27.41
C LYS A 115 18.18 -24.87 26.18
N PRO A 116 18.55 -26.17 26.24
CA PRO A 116 18.38 -27.06 25.09
C PRO A 116 16.96 -27.01 24.51
N GLY A 117 16.85 -26.76 23.20
CA GLY A 117 15.58 -26.63 22.48
C GLY A 117 14.91 -25.25 22.54
N ARG A 118 15.48 -24.30 23.29
CA ARG A 118 15.00 -22.92 23.43
C ARG A 118 16.16 -21.97 23.69
N ASP A 119 16.62 -21.32 22.65
CA ASP A 119 17.58 -20.23 22.78
C ASP A 119 16.83 -18.90 22.97
N VAL A 120 17.45 -17.96 23.67
CA VAL A 120 16.98 -16.57 23.80
C VAL A 120 18.00 -15.67 23.14
N ILE A 121 17.55 -14.82 22.23
CA ILE A 121 18.40 -13.84 21.55
C ILE A 121 17.90 -12.42 21.86
N ASN A 122 18.84 -11.50 22.07
CA ASN A 122 18.56 -10.07 22.15
C ASN A 122 18.75 -9.47 20.76
N VAL A 123 17.74 -8.76 20.26
CA VAL A 123 17.68 -8.20 18.91
C VAL A 123 17.67 -6.69 18.97
N THR A 124 18.56 -6.07 18.19
CA THR A 124 18.60 -4.62 17.96
C THR A 124 18.49 -4.37 16.45
N PRO A 125 17.29 -4.03 15.95
CA PRO A 125 17.01 -3.95 14.52
C PRO A 125 17.90 -2.96 13.76
N SER A 126 18.36 -3.37 12.58
CA SER A 126 19.04 -2.55 11.57
C SER A 126 18.70 -3.07 10.16
N SER A 127 19.37 -2.55 9.14
CA SER A 127 19.27 -3.05 7.76
C SER A 127 19.90 -4.44 7.55
N GLU A 128 20.64 -4.96 8.53
CA GLU A 128 21.35 -6.25 8.42
C GLU A 128 20.47 -7.47 8.78
N GLY A 129 19.32 -7.23 9.42
CA GLY A 129 18.39 -8.28 9.84
C GLY A 129 18.99 -9.26 10.85
N ILE A 130 18.35 -10.41 11.00
CA ILE A 130 18.78 -11.51 11.87
C ILE A 130 19.39 -12.61 11.02
N SER A 131 20.61 -13.04 11.35
CA SER A 131 21.22 -14.22 10.73
C SER A 131 21.23 -15.42 11.69
N LEU A 132 20.81 -16.58 11.17
CA LEU A 132 20.87 -17.87 11.86
C LEU A 132 21.79 -18.79 11.07
N SER A 133 22.88 -19.22 11.69
CA SER A 133 23.87 -20.13 11.10
C SER A 133 23.79 -21.49 11.77
N LEU A 134 23.48 -22.52 11.00
CA LEU A 134 23.52 -23.92 11.43
C LEU A 134 24.93 -24.48 11.18
N THR A 135 25.67 -24.72 12.26
CA THR A 135 27.06 -25.20 12.20
C THR A 135 27.20 -26.69 12.52
N GLU A 136 26.17 -27.29 13.11
CA GLU A 136 26.12 -28.71 13.46
C GLU A 136 24.67 -29.19 13.41
N THR A 137 24.41 -30.38 12.85
CA THR A 137 23.08 -31.01 12.81
C THR A 137 23.26 -32.53 12.73
N ASP A 138 22.49 -33.29 13.52
CA ASP A 138 22.63 -34.74 13.71
C ASP A 138 24.09 -35.23 13.85
N PRO A 139 24.87 -34.67 14.80
CA PRO A 139 26.30 -34.97 14.88
C PRO A 139 26.63 -36.43 15.22
N LYS A 140 25.66 -37.16 15.74
CA LYS A 140 25.77 -38.58 16.06
C LYS A 140 25.29 -39.50 14.93
N GLY A 141 24.76 -38.95 13.83
CA GLY A 141 24.24 -39.73 12.69
C GLY A 141 23.05 -40.63 13.07
N THR A 142 22.20 -40.16 13.99
CA THR A 142 21.06 -40.90 14.54
C THR A 142 19.76 -40.63 13.79
N GLY A 143 19.76 -39.67 12.86
CA GLY A 143 18.57 -39.11 12.23
C GLY A 143 17.91 -38.00 13.05
N ASN A 144 18.48 -37.59 14.19
CA ASN A 144 17.91 -36.55 15.05
C ASN A 144 18.45 -35.15 14.70
N TYR A 145 18.30 -34.74 13.44
CA TYR A 145 18.75 -33.44 12.94
C TYR A 145 17.91 -32.28 13.48
N LEU A 146 18.50 -31.09 13.51
CA LEU A 146 17.82 -29.85 13.85
C LEU A 146 16.73 -29.54 12.84
N ARG A 147 15.51 -29.36 13.34
CA ARG A 147 14.31 -29.11 12.55
C ARG A 147 13.33 -28.31 13.39
N ASN A 148 12.21 -27.95 12.77
CA ASN A 148 11.11 -27.34 13.51
C ASN A 148 11.60 -26.06 14.23
N ILE A 149 12.40 -25.25 13.54
CA ILE A 149 12.94 -23.98 14.07
C ILE A 149 11.84 -22.93 13.98
N ARG A 150 11.62 -22.20 15.07
CA ARG A 150 10.71 -21.05 15.14
C ARG A 150 11.43 -19.86 15.75
N LEU A 151 11.13 -18.66 15.27
CA LEU A 151 11.68 -17.40 15.78
C LEU A 151 10.51 -16.50 16.18
N VAL A 152 10.30 -16.32 17.48
CA VAL A 152 9.10 -15.68 18.02
C VAL A 152 9.51 -14.61 19.03
N PRO A 153 8.87 -13.42 19.07
CA PRO A 153 9.04 -12.49 20.18
C PRO A 153 8.78 -13.19 21.53
N GLU A 154 9.63 -12.98 22.54
CA GLU A 154 9.53 -13.71 23.82
C GLU A 154 8.17 -13.53 24.49
N ALA A 155 7.55 -12.35 24.33
CA ALA A 155 6.21 -12.06 24.83
C ALA A 155 5.11 -12.97 24.24
N GLU A 156 5.32 -13.48 23.01
CA GLU A 156 4.35 -14.27 22.26
C GLU A 156 4.63 -15.79 22.30
N GLU A 157 5.64 -16.24 23.06
CA GLU A 157 6.02 -17.66 23.15
C GLU A 157 4.84 -18.58 23.55
N LYS A 158 3.88 -18.07 24.32
CA LYS A 158 2.69 -18.85 24.74
C LYS A 158 1.53 -18.80 23.75
N ASN A 159 1.56 -17.87 22.79
CA ASN A 159 0.44 -17.54 21.91
C ASN A 159 0.68 -17.94 20.46
N TYR A 160 1.93 -17.94 19.97
CA TYR A 160 2.26 -18.08 18.55
C TYR A 160 1.66 -19.32 17.87
N GLN A 161 1.42 -20.40 18.61
CA GLN A 161 0.77 -21.61 18.06
C GLN A 161 -0.74 -21.46 17.85
N LYS A 162 -1.40 -20.61 18.66
CA LYS A 162 -2.84 -20.31 18.56
C LYS A 162 -3.10 -19.12 17.65
N GLN A 163 -2.09 -18.27 17.50
CA GLN A 163 -2.12 -17.04 16.75
C GLN A 163 -1.02 -17.06 15.70
N VAL A 164 -1.36 -17.56 14.52
CA VAL A 164 -0.41 -17.68 13.41
C VAL A 164 0.05 -16.30 12.94
N PHE A 165 -0.88 -15.36 12.85
CA PHE A 165 -0.64 -14.04 12.29
C PHE A 165 -0.26 -12.99 13.33
N ASN A 166 0.61 -12.08 12.93
CA ASN A 166 0.86 -10.83 13.63
C ASN A 166 -0.46 -10.04 13.71
N PRO A 167 -0.96 -9.69 14.92
CA PRO A 167 -2.25 -9.03 15.05
C PRO A 167 -2.27 -7.64 14.42
N THR A 168 -1.14 -6.91 14.43
CA THR A 168 -1.02 -5.62 13.72
C THR A 168 -1.20 -5.80 12.22
N PHE A 169 -0.67 -6.89 11.64
CA PHE A 169 -0.88 -7.18 10.22
C PHE A 169 -2.35 -7.49 9.90
N VAL A 170 -3.03 -8.26 10.77
CA VAL A 170 -4.46 -8.57 10.60
C VAL A 170 -5.30 -7.28 10.65
N GLU A 171 -5.03 -6.38 11.59
CA GLU A 171 -5.70 -5.06 11.68
C GLU A 171 -5.49 -4.20 10.42
N LYS A 172 -4.35 -4.34 9.73
CA LYS A 172 -4.10 -3.64 8.47
C LYS A 172 -4.74 -4.33 7.25
N THR A 173 -5.38 -5.48 7.42
CA THR A 173 -5.95 -6.26 6.31
C THR A 173 -7.40 -6.69 6.53
N ASP A 174 -8.00 -6.41 7.68
CA ASP A 174 -9.34 -6.85 8.06
C ASP A 174 -10.48 -6.06 7.40
N ASN A 175 -10.21 -4.83 6.95
CA ASN A 175 -11.21 -3.98 6.32
C ASN A 175 -11.39 -4.22 4.81
N TYR A 176 -10.56 -5.03 4.15
CA TYR A 176 -10.69 -5.28 2.71
C TYR A 176 -11.76 -6.32 2.39
N SER A 177 -12.48 -6.16 1.27
CA SER A 177 -13.47 -7.13 0.80
C SER A 177 -12.84 -8.41 0.27
N THR A 178 -11.65 -8.30 -0.31
CA THR A 178 -10.93 -9.42 -0.93
C THR A 178 -9.44 -9.35 -0.62
N LEU A 179 -8.85 -10.51 -0.33
CA LEU A 179 -7.40 -10.68 -0.23
C LEU A 179 -6.92 -11.50 -1.43
N ARG A 180 -6.14 -10.88 -2.31
CA ARG A 180 -5.53 -11.56 -3.45
C ARG A 180 -4.14 -12.06 -3.08
N PHE A 181 -3.96 -13.37 -3.21
CA PHE A 181 -2.81 -14.11 -2.71
C PHE A 181 -1.72 -14.36 -3.77
N MET A 182 -1.73 -13.63 -4.89
CA MET A 182 -0.86 -13.86 -6.05
C MET A 182 0.62 -14.01 -5.65
N ASP A 183 1.16 -13.06 -4.88
CA ASP A 183 2.55 -13.10 -4.41
C ASP A 183 2.76 -14.10 -3.27
N TRP A 184 1.79 -14.24 -2.35
CA TRP A 184 1.85 -15.26 -1.30
C TRP A 184 1.97 -16.68 -1.89
N MET A 185 1.34 -16.94 -3.03
CA MET A 185 1.42 -18.22 -3.75
C MET A 185 2.71 -18.37 -4.58
N GLY A 186 3.48 -17.31 -4.78
CA GLY A 186 4.62 -17.31 -5.71
C GLY A 186 4.18 -17.62 -7.14
N THR A 187 3.10 -16.99 -7.60
CA THR A 187 2.40 -17.33 -8.86
C THR A 187 3.27 -17.05 -10.10
N ASN A 188 3.90 -15.87 -10.15
CA ASN A 188 4.72 -15.46 -11.27
C ASN A 188 5.93 -16.40 -11.43
N ASN A 189 6.11 -16.95 -12.63
CA ASN A 189 7.17 -17.93 -12.94
C ASN A 189 7.15 -19.22 -12.10
N SER A 190 6.02 -19.52 -11.42
CA SER A 190 5.88 -20.68 -10.55
C SER A 190 6.28 -22.00 -11.23
N LYS A 191 6.93 -22.88 -10.47
CA LYS A 191 7.25 -24.25 -10.89
C LYS A 191 6.34 -25.30 -10.25
N GLN A 192 5.31 -24.86 -9.52
CA GLN A 192 4.34 -25.77 -8.94
C GLN A 192 3.47 -26.39 -10.03
N SER A 193 3.39 -27.72 -10.04
CA SER A 193 2.63 -28.50 -11.03
C SER A 193 1.69 -29.50 -10.34
N ASP A 194 2.24 -30.42 -9.56
CA ASP A 194 1.52 -31.52 -8.93
C ASP A 194 1.22 -31.22 -7.47
N TRP A 195 0.10 -31.73 -6.94
CA TRP A 195 -0.37 -31.44 -5.59
C TRP A 195 0.68 -31.71 -4.51
N GLN A 196 1.45 -32.78 -4.67
CA GLN A 196 2.52 -33.16 -3.74
C GLN A 196 3.68 -32.15 -3.68
N ASN A 197 3.82 -31.25 -4.66
CA ASN A 197 4.91 -30.28 -4.74
C ASN A 197 4.60 -28.96 -4.01
N ARG A 198 3.35 -28.77 -3.54
CA ARG A 198 2.88 -27.54 -2.90
C ARG A 198 3.59 -27.24 -1.56
N PRO A 199 3.51 -26.01 -1.03
CA PRO A 199 3.85 -25.73 0.36
C PRO A 199 2.82 -26.36 1.32
N THR A 200 3.28 -26.83 2.47
CA THR A 200 2.47 -27.36 3.58
C THR A 200 2.68 -26.53 4.83
N VAL A 201 1.78 -26.63 5.82
CA VAL A 201 1.93 -25.93 7.11
C VAL A 201 3.25 -26.26 7.82
N ASP A 202 3.78 -27.46 7.57
CA ASP A 202 5.04 -27.96 8.14
C ASP A 202 6.29 -27.48 7.38
N SER A 203 6.13 -26.85 6.22
CA SER A 203 7.25 -26.26 5.46
C SER A 203 8.02 -25.25 6.33
N SER A 204 9.35 -25.32 6.27
CA SER A 204 10.26 -24.55 7.13
C SER A 204 10.08 -23.04 6.97
N THR A 205 9.92 -22.58 5.74
CA THR A 205 9.63 -21.19 5.37
C THR A 205 8.47 -21.14 4.37
N TYR A 206 7.76 -20.02 4.35
CA TYR A 206 6.71 -19.69 3.39
C TYR A 206 7.18 -18.67 2.35
N THR A 207 8.49 -18.47 2.20
CA THR A 207 9.00 -17.49 1.24
C THR A 207 8.51 -17.78 -0.19
N TYR A 208 8.04 -16.73 -0.87
CA TYR A 208 7.48 -16.85 -2.21
C TYR A 208 8.51 -17.26 -3.27
N PHE A 209 9.81 -17.02 -3.01
CA PHE A 209 10.91 -17.51 -3.86
C PHE A 209 11.05 -19.04 -3.87
N ASN A 210 10.42 -19.73 -2.92
CA ASN A 210 10.44 -21.18 -2.83
C ASN A 210 9.09 -21.77 -3.26
N LYS A 211 8.19 -22.00 -2.30
CA LYS A 211 6.88 -22.60 -2.54
C LYS A 211 5.71 -21.67 -2.15
N GLY A 212 5.99 -20.55 -1.49
CA GLY A 212 4.95 -19.64 -1.00
C GLY A 212 4.20 -20.18 0.22
N VAL A 213 3.07 -19.54 0.51
CA VAL A 213 2.22 -19.78 1.68
C VAL A 213 1.24 -20.93 1.41
N PRO A 214 1.06 -21.89 2.34
CA PRO A 214 0.08 -22.96 2.21
C PRO A 214 -1.37 -22.46 2.11
N VAL A 215 -2.19 -23.16 1.32
CA VAL A 215 -3.64 -22.85 1.18
C VAL A 215 -4.36 -22.84 2.51
N GLU A 216 -3.99 -23.71 3.45
CA GLU A 216 -4.58 -23.74 4.78
C GLU A 216 -4.35 -22.44 5.56
N VAL A 217 -3.21 -21.79 5.37
CA VAL A 217 -2.86 -20.52 6.02
C VAL A 217 -3.57 -19.36 5.34
N MET A 218 -3.63 -19.34 4.00
CA MET A 218 -4.36 -18.30 3.25
C MET A 218 -5.86 -18.31 3.59
N VAL A 219 -6.47 -19.49 3.69
CA VAL A 219 -7.88 -19.64 4.11
C VAL A 219 -8.09 -19.23 5.57
N ASP A 220 -7.13 -19.50 6.47
CA ASP A 220 -7.21 -19.02 7.86
C ASP A 220 -7.21 -17.49 7.93
N LEU A 221 -6.38 -16.81 7.13
CA LEU A 221 -6.40 -15.33 7.07
C LEU A 221 -7.74 -14.80 6.57
N ALA A 222 -8.23 -15.32 5.43
CA ALA A 222 -9.52 -14.93 4.86
C ALA A 222 -10.68 -15.13 5.85
N ASN A 223 -10.68 -16.23 6.61
CA ASN A 223 -11.68 -16.47 7.65
C ASN A 223 -11.62 -15.48 8.80
N ARG A 224 -10.43 -15.01 9.18
CA ARG A 224 -10.23 -14.06 10.29
C ARG A 224 -10.61 -12.65 9.91
N THR A 225 -10.29 -12.23 8.69
CA THR A 225 -10.63 -10.90 8.16
C THR A 225 -12.07 -10.84 7.65
N GLY A 226 -12.66 -11.98 7.29
CA GLY A 226 -13.95 -12.01 6.60
C GLY A 226 -13.86 -11.59 5.14
N ALA A 227 -12.65 -11.51 4.58
CA ALA A 227 -12.41 -11.16 3.19
C ALA A 227 -12.54 -12.38 2.28
N ASN A 228 -13.05 -12.18 1.06
CA ASN A 228 -13.05 -13.21 0.03
C ASN A 228 -11.60 -13.51 -0.39
N PRO A 229 -11.16 -14.78 -0.45
CA PRO A 229 -9.86 -15.08 -1.02
C PRO A 229 -9.89 -15.03 -2.55
N TRP A 230 -8.87 -14.44 -3.16
CA TRP A 230 -8.58 -14.55 -4.58
C TRP A 230 -7.29 -15.33 -4.79
N PHE A 231 -7.39 -16.49 -5.44
CA PHE A 231 -6.29 -17.40 -5.71
C PHE A 231 -5.89 -17.40 -7.19
N ASN A 232 -4.59 -17.32 -7.45
CA ASN A 232 -4.03 -17.47 -8.78
C ASN A 232 -3.42 -18.87 -8.92
N MET A 233 -4.05 -19.73 -9.71
CA MET A 233 -3.53 -21.09 -9.91
C MET A 233 -2.19 -21.05 -10.65
N PRO A 234 -1.16 -21.79 -10.22
CA PRO A 234 0.10 -21.88 -10.95
C PRO A 234 -0.12 -22.30 -12.41
N HIS A 235 0.58 -21.69 -13.36
CA HIS A 235 0.38 -21.96 -14.78
C HIS A 235 0.65 -23.43 -15.18
N GLN A 236 1.48 -24.15 -14.40
CA GLN A 236 1.75 -25.58 -14.63
C GLN A 236 0.86 -26.52 -13.79
N ALA A 237 -0.08 -25.97 -13.01
CA ALA A 237 -0.92 -26.77 -12.11
C ALA A 237 -1.73 -27.80 -12.90
N SER A 238 -1.63 -29.06 -12.49
CA SER A 238 -2.44 -30.15 -13.02
C SER A 238 -3.90 -30.03 -12.55
N ASP A 239 -4.79 -30.77 -13.21
CA ASP A 239 -6.20 -30.83 -12.80
C ASP A 239 -6.35 -31.35 -11.36
N GLU A 240 -5.50 -32.32 -11.00
CA GLU A 240 -5.44 -32.86 -9.63
C GLU A 240 -5.01 -31.79 -8.62
N TYR A 241 -4.02 -30.96 -8.96
CA TYR A 241 -3.61 -29.84 -8.10
C TYR A 241 -4.79 -28.89 -7.86
N MET A 242 -5.44 -28.44 -8.92
CA MET A 242 -6.56 -27.49 -8.83
C MET A 242 -7.74 -28.10 -8.05
N ALA A 243 -8.09 -29.36 -8.30
CA ALA A 243 -9.18 -30.05 -7.62
C ALA A 243 -8.92 -30.23 -6.11
N ASN A 244 -7.70 -30.63 -5.74
CA ASN A 244 -7.32 -30.76 -4.34
C ASN A 244 -7.23 -29.40 -3.63
N PHE A 245 -6.74 -28.37 -4.33
CA PHE A 245 -6.73 -27.00 -3.80
C PHE A 245 -8.16 -26.52 -3.52
N ALA A 246 -9.06 -26.62 -4.51
CA ALA A 246 -10.45 -26.25 -4.39
C ALA A 246 -11.15 -27.00 -3.24
N LYS A 247 -10.86 -28.29 -3.07
CA LYS A 247 -11.38 -29.11 -1.96
C LYS A 247 -10.94 -28.58 -0.60
N VAL A 248 -9.66 -28.23 -0.42
CA VAL A 248 -9.18 -27.65 0.85
C VAL A 248 -9.88 -26.32 1.15
N VAL A 249 -10.05 -25.47 0.15
CA VAL A 249 -10.78 -24.20 0.30
C VAL A 249 -12.24 -24.48 0.67
N LYS A 250 -12.92 -25.38 -0.05
CA LYS A 250 -14.32 -25.74 0.22
C LYS A 250 -14.55 -26.25 1.64
N GLU A 251 -13.62 -27.06 2.16
CA GLU A 251 -13.72 -27.65 3.50
C GLU A 251 -13.45 -26.65 4.63
N LYS A 252 -12.60 -25.63 4.39
CA LYS A 252 -12.08 -24.76 5.45
C LYS A 252 -12.59 -23.31 5.39
N LEU A 253 -12.97 -22.82 4.22
CA LEU A 253 -13.41 -21.44 4.04
C LEU A 253 -14.81 -21.25 4.63
N ASN A 254 -14.99 -20.16 5.38
CA ASN A 254 -16.27 -19.74 5.93
C ASN A 254 -17.34 -19.78 4.82
N PRO A 255 -18.48 -20.48 5.03
CA PRO A 255 -19.47 -20.70 3.98
C PRO A 255 -20.14 -19.42 3.44
N ASN A 256 -20.02 -18.30 4.16
CA ASN A 256 -20.56 -17.01 3.72
C ASN A 256 -19.63 -16.25 2.75
N LEU A 257 -18.39 -16.69 2.57
CA LEU A 257 -17.41 -16.04 1.70
C LEU A 257 -17.45 -16.64 0.30
N LYS A 258 -17.28 -15.79 -0.71
CA LYS A 258 -17.00 -16.20 -2.09
C LYS A 258 -15.51 -16.54 -2.23
N VAL A 259 -15.14 -17.18 -3.34
CA VAL A 259 -13.75 -17.41 -3.73
C VAL A 259 -13.54 -16.98 -5.18
N TYR A 260 -12.57 -16.11 -5.41
CA TYR A 260 -12.15 -15.75 -6.76
C TYR A 260 -11.01 -16.67 -7.19
N VAL A 261 -11.09 -17.20 -8.41
CA VAL A 261 -10.08 -18.09 -8.97
C VAL A 261 -9.66 -17.61 -10.36
N GLU A 262 -8.37 -17.43 -10.54
CA GLU A 262 -7.76 -16.92 -11.77
C GLU A 262 -6.67 -17.89 -12.25
N TYR A 263 -6.62 -18.17 -13.56
CA TYR A 263 -5.55 -18.99 -14.13
C TYR A 263 -4.28 -18.15 -14.31
N SER A 264 -3.33 -18.35 -13.39
CA SER A 264 -2.07 -17.62 -13.29
C SER A 264 -2.26 -16.10 -13.16
N ASN A 265 -1.22 -15.32 -13.45
CA ASN A 265 -1.22 -13.86 -13.39
C ASN A 265 -0.69 -13.31 -14.71
N GLU A 266 -1.37 -12.30 -15.28
CA GLU A 266 -0.96 -11.61 -16.51
C GLU A 266 -0.42 -12.55 -17.60
N VAL A 267 -1.16 -13.59 -17.98
CA VAL A 267 -0.70 -14.55 -19.02
C VAL A 267 -0.44 -13.87 -20.37
N TRP A 268 -1.01 -12.67 -20.58
CA TRP A 268 -0.75 -11.80 -21.72
C TRP A 268 0.65 -11.16 -21.72
N ASN A 269 1.34 -11.13 -20.57
CA ASN A 269 2.62 -10.44 -20.40
C ASN A 269 3.79 -11.36 -20.78
N GLY A 270 4.38 -11.08 -21.95
CA GLY A 270 5.49 -11.85 -22.52
C GLY A 270 6.80 -11.82 -21.70
N ALA A 271 6.90 -11.01 -20.64
CA ALA A 271 8.04 -11.03 -19.73
C ALA A 271 8.02 -12.23 -18.76
N PHE A 272 6.87 -12.87 -18.55
CA PHE A 272 6.72 -13.91 -17.55
C PHE A 272 6.65 -15.33 -18.13
N GLY A 273 7.24 -16.28 -17.38
CA GLY A 273 7.28 -17.72 -17.66
C GLY A 273 5.93 -18.34 -18.00
N GLN A 274 4.85 -17.87 -17.37
CA GLN A 274 3.50 -18.33 -17.65
C GLN A 274 3.03 -18.03 -19.08
N HIS A 275 3.47 -16.93 -19.70
CA HIS A 275 3.16 -16.61 -21.08
C HIS A 275 3.82 -17.61 -22.03
N GLN A 276 5.12 -17.90 -21.85
CA GLN A 276 5.79 -18.88 -22.71
C GLN A 276 5.19 -20.27 -22.53
N TRP A 277 4.85 -20.66 -21.29
CA TRP A 277 4.14 -21.91 -21.06
C TRP A 277 2.80 -21.97 -21.80
N ALA A 278 1.97 -20.93 -21.69
CA ALA A 278 0.69 -20.87 -22.38
C ALA A 278 0.87 -20.92 -23.90
N GLN A 279 1.88 -20.23 -24.43
CA GLN A 279 2.23 -20.28 -25.85
C GLN A 279 2.59 -21.71 -26.30
N GLU A 280 3.41 -22.42 -25.53
CA GLU A 280 3.80 -23.81 -25.82
C GLU A 280 2.59 -24.77 -25.76
N GLN A 281 1.71 -24.62 -24.78
CA GLN A 281 0.50 -25.46 -24.70
C GLN A 281 -0.49 -25.12 -25.82
N GLY A 282 -0.64 -23.84 -26.15
CA GLY A 282 -1.47 -23.37 -27.26
C GLY A 282 -1.03 -23.95 -28.60
N GLN A 283 0.28 -23.98 -28.87
CA GLN A 283 0.85 -24.59 -30.07
C GLN A 283 0.54 -26.09 -30.18
N LYS A 284 0.51 -26.82 -29.06
CA LYS A 284 0.10 -28.24 -29.05
C LYS A 284 -1.37 -28.43 -29.43
N LEU A 285 -2.19 -27.40 -29.25
CA LEU A 285 -3.60 -27.37 -29.69
C LEU A 285 -3.76 -26.82 -31.13
N GLY A 286 -2.66 -26.46 -31.80
CA GLY A 286 -2.68 -25.83 -33.12
C GLY A 286 -3.00 -24.33 -33.11
N GLY A 287 -2.92 -23.68 -31.94
CA GLY A 287 -3.17 -22.26 -31.74
C GLY A 287 -2.00 -21.54 -31.06
N ASP A 288 -2.31 -20.54 -30.24
CA ASP A 288 -1.35 -19.73 -29.49
C ASP A 288 -1.69 -19.63 -28.00
N TRP A 289 -0.97 -18.78 -27.27
CA TRP A 289 -1.21 -18.58 -25.84
C TRP A 289 -2.65 -18.18 -25.50
N THR A 290 -3.37 -17.47 -26.40
CA THR A 290 -4.76 -17.08 -26.18
C THR A 290 -5.71 -18.28 -26.24
N ASP A 291 -5.43 -19.27 -27.08
CA ASP A 291 -6.19 -20.53 -27.14
C ASP A 291 -6.04 -21.31 -25.84
N TRP A 292 -4.81 -21.42 -25.34
CA TRP A 292 -4.56 -22.11 -24.08
C TRP A 292 -5.13 -21.36 -22.88
N HIS A 293 -4.88 -20.06 -22.76
CA HIS A 293 -5.33 -19.24 -21.63
C HIS A 293 -6.86 -19.28 -21.48
N SER A 294 -7.58 -19.07 -22.59
CA SER A 294 -9.05 -19.10 -22.61
C SER A 294 -9.58 -20.47 -22.21
N ARG A 295 -9.05 -21.54 -22.82
CA ARG A 295 -9.46 -22.92 -22.52
C ARG A 295 -9.13 -23.32 -21.09
N ARG A 296 -7.95 -22.96 -20.60
CA ARG A 296 -7.47 -23.38 -19.29
C ARG A 296 -8.18 -22.65 -18.15
N THR A 297 -8.57 -21.39 -18.37
CA THR A 297 -9.45 -20.66 -17.46
C THR A 297 -10.80 -21.37 -17.32
N GLU A 298 -11.42 -21.77 -18.44
CA GLU A 298 -12.69 -22.52 -18.42
C GLU A 298 -12.56 -23.87 -17.70
N GLN A 299 -11.51 -24.64 -18.02
CA GLN A 299 -11.27 -25.93 -17.35
C GLN A 299 -11.05 -25.77 -15.84
N MET A 300 -10.41 -24.69 -15.42
CA MET A 300 -10.22 -24.38 -14.01
C MET A 300 -11.56 -24.08 -13.34
N GLY A 301 -12.42 -23.25 -13.95
CA GLY A 301 -13.76 -22.99 -13.45
C GLY A 301 -14.57 -24.28 -13.26
N ASP A 302 -14.62 -25.14 -14.28
CA ASP A 302 -15.24 -26.47 -14.22
C ASP A 302 -14.74 -27.34 -13.05
N ILE A 303 -13.43 -27.35 -12.82
CA ILE A 303 -12.81 -28.12 -11.73
C ILE A 303 -13.26 -27.59 -10.37
N TRP A 304 -13.30 -26.26 -10.22
CA TRP A 304 -13.68 -25.60 -8.98
C TRP A 304 -15.19 -25.76 -8.70
N ASP A 305 -16.05 -25.55 -9.68
CA ASP A 305 -17.49 -25.76 -9.58
C ASP A 305 -17.82 -27.20 -9.18
N LYS A 306 -17.15 -28.18 -9.79
CA LYS A 306 -17.31 -29.58 -9.42
C LYS A 306 -16.86 -29.87 -8.00
N ALA A 307 -15.80 -29.23 -7.52
CA ALA A 307 -15.31 -29.39 -6.15
C ALA A 307 -16.26 -28.75 -5.13
N PHE A 308 -16.88 -27.61 -5.47
CA PHE A 308 -17.83 -26.90 -4.61
C PHE A 308 -19.24 -27.51 -4.64
N GLY A 309 -19.63 -28.19 -5.73
CA GLY A 309 -20.88 -28.91 -5.85
C GLY A 309 -22.08 -27.96 -5.75
N ASN A 310 -22.95 -28.17 -4.76
CA ASN A 310 -24.14 -27.33 -4.57
C ASN A 310 -23.83 -25.87 -4.18
N ASP A 311 -22.58 -25.59 -3.81
CA ASP A 311 -22.11 -24.27 -3.42
C ASP A 311 -21.24 -23.62 -4.51
N SER A 312 -21.37 -24.07 -5.77
CA SER A 312 -20.59 -23.53 -6.90
C SER A 312 -20.90 -22.05 -7.18
N ASP A 313 -22.05 -21.55 -6.74
CA ASP A 313 -22.42 -20.12 -6.77
C ASP A 313 -21.48 -19.22 -5.94
N ARG A 314 -20.63 -19.81 -5.11
CA ARG A 314 -19.58 -19.11 -4.37
C ARG A 314 -18.27 -18.96 -5.14
N VAL A 315 -18.08 -19.71 -6.23
CA VAL A 315 -16.89 -19.63 -7.07
C VAL A 315 -17.08 -18.49 -8.07
N VAL A 316 -16.07 -17.62 -8.19
CA VAL A 316 -16.02 -16.57 -9.19
C VAL A 316 -14.81 -16.84 -10.08
N THR A 317 -15.04 -17.40 -11.26
CA THR A 317 -13.98 -17.70 -12.23
C THR A 317 -13.62 -16.44 -13.01
N VAL A 318 -12.37 -15.99 -12.85
CA VAL A 318 -11.87 -14.76 -13.46
C VAL A 318 -11.00 -15.06 -14.67
N LEU A 319 -11.38 -14.50 -15.82
CA LEU A 319 -10.54 -14.46 -17.02
C LEU A 319 -9.66 -13.22 -17.01
N GLY A 320 -8.38 -13.39 -16.67
CA GLY A 320 -7.40 -12.31 -16.69
C GLY A 320 -7.12 -11.79 -18.11
N ALA A 321 -7.35 -10.49 -18.34
CA ALA A 321 -7.15 -9.75 -19.57
C ALA A 321 -6.21 -8.55 -19.37
N GLN A 322 -5.91 -7.83 -20.45
CA GLN A 322 -5.00 -6.67 -20.45
C GLN A 322 -5.79 -5.36 -20.57
N ASN A 323 -5.63 -4.48 -19.57
CA ASN A 323 -6.34 -3.20 -19.53
C ASN A 323 -6.07 -2.33 -20.79
N GLY A 324 -4.82 -2.24 -21.23
CA GLY A 324 -4.45 -1.47 -22.43
C GLY A 324 -4.85 -2.08 -23.77
N ASN A 325 -5.52 -3.25 -23.81
CA ASN A 325 -5.83 -3.96 -25.05
C ASN A 325 -7.26 -4.53 -25.01
N LEU A 326 -8.23 -3.70 -25.39
CA LEU A 326 -9.65 -4.08 -25.42
C LEU A 326 -9.93 -5.21 -26.43
N GLN A 327 -9.27 -5.21 -27.60
CA GLN A 327 -9.50 -6.23 -28.62
C GLN A 327 -9.10 -7.63 -28.14
N LEU A 328 -8.02 -7.72 -27.36
CA LEU A 328 -7.60 -8.98 -26.76
C LEU A 328 -8.68 -9.57 -25.85
N THR A 329 -9.37 -8.74 -25.06
CA THR A 329 -10.47 -9.19 -24.19
C THR A 329 -11.58 -9.85 -25.01
N ASP A 330 -11.96 -9.24 -26.13
CA ASP A 330 -12.97 -9.77 -27.04
C ASP A 330 -12.50 -11.09 -27.68
N GLN A 331 -11.22 -11.18 -28.07
CA GLN A 331 -10.62 -12.41 -28.60
C GLN A 331 -10.63 -13.56 -27.57
N LEU A 332 -10.25 -13.29 -26.32
CA LEU A 332 -10.23 -14.30 -25.27
C LEU A 332 -11.65 -14.82 -24.98
N MET A 333 -12.64 -13.94 -24.83
CA MET A 333 -14.02 -14.34 -24.58
C MET A 333 -14.63 -15.14 -25.74
N GLN A 334 -14.32 -14.79 -26.99
CA GLN A 334 -14.75 -15.58 -28.15
C GLN A 334 -14.17 -17.00 -28.11
N LYS A 335 -12.90 -17.16 -27.71
CA LYS A 335 -12.26 -18.46 -27.56
C LYS A 335 -12.82 -19.27 -26.39
N VAL A 336 -13.13 -18.62 -25.27
CA VAL A 336 -13.87 -19.24 -24.15
C VAL A 336 -15.20 -19.80 -24.64
N LYS A 337 -16.06 -18.97 -25.26
CA LYS A 337 -17.38 -19.40 -25.75
C LYS A 337 -17.32 -20.42 -26.89
N ALA A 338 -16.25 -20.41 -27.68
CA ALA A 338 -16.03 -21.43 -28.71
C ALA A 338 -15.62 -22.79 -28.11
N TYR A 339 -14.93 -22.80 -26.98
CA TYR A 339 -14.58 -24.01 -26.24
C TYR A 339 -15.77 -24.56 -25.44
N ASP A 340 -16.43 -23.71 -24.65
CA ASP A 340 -17.68 -24.03 -23.94
C ASP A 340 -18.72 -22.89 -24.05
N PRO A 341 -19.82 -23.08 -24.78
CA PRO A 341 -20.91 -22.11 -24.85
C PRO A 341 -21.54 -21.78 -23.48
N ASN A 342 -21.55 -22.75 -22.55
CA ASN A 342 -22.08 -22.62 -21.18
C ASN A 342 -20.96 -22.28 -20.18
N SER A 343 -19.93 -21.58 -20.64
CA SER A 343 -18.75 -21.18 -19.87
C SER A 343 -19.01 -20.79 -18.41
N THR A 344 -18.11 -21.26 -17.54
CA THR A 344 -17.98 -21.00 -16.10
C THR A 344 -17.36 -19.65 -15.76
N VAL A 345 -16.89 -18.87 -16.75
CA VAL A 345 -16.31 -17.54 -16.50
C VAL A 345 -17.40 -16.59 -16.00
N ASP A 346 -17.18 -16.00 -14.82
CA ASP A 346 -18.09 -15.06 -14.18
C ASP A 346 -17.65 -13.61 -14.36
N ALA A 347 -16.34 -13.38 -14.46
CA ALA A 347 -15.76 -12.04 -14.50
C ALA A 347 -14.56 -11.93 -15.45
N ILE A 348 -14.40 -10.73 -16.01
CA ILE A 348 -13.21 -10.33 -16.77
C ILE A 348 -12.32 -9.51 -15.85
N GLY A 349 -11.07 -9.94 -15.68
CA GLY A 349 -10.07 -9.24 -14.88
C GLY A 349 -9.21 -8.28 -15.71
N ILE A 350 -8.97 -7.06 -15.24
CA ILE A 350 -8.00 -6.11 -15.81
C ILE A 350 -7.07 -5.51 -14.73
N ALA A 351 -5.93 -4.95 -15.12
CA ALA A 351 -5.05 -4.15 -14.26
C ALA A 351 -5.02 -2.67 -14.69
N PRO A 352 -5.89 -1.81 -14.12
CA PRO A 352 -5.99 -0.41 -14.52
C PRO A 352 -4.96 0.47 -13.81
N TYR A 353 -3.68 0.29 -14.12
CA TYR A 353 -2.57 1.05 -13.55
C TYR A 353 -2.57 2.55 -13.92
N LEU A 354 -2.39 3.41 -12.93
CA LEU A 354 -2.01 4.82 -13.11
C LEU A 354 -0.49 4.90 -13.24
N GLY A 355 0.03 4.73 -14.46
CA GLY A 355 1.45 4.45 -14.68
C GLY A 355 2.25 5.61 -15.27
N ILE A 356 3.38 5.94 -14.62
CA ILE A 356 4.48 6.66 -15.27
C ILE A 356 5.63 5.66 -15.42
N PHE A 357 5.77 5.16 -16.65
CA PHE A 357 6.82 4.22 -16.99
C PHE A 357 7.95 4.95 -17.69
N VAL A 358 9.16 4.83 -17.15
CA VAL A 358 10.34 5.54 -17.68
C VAL A 358 11.32 4.56 -18.28
N THR A 359 11.74 4.80 -19.51
CA THR A 359 12.75 3.98 -20.21
C THR A 359 13.88 4.86 -20.74
N PRO A 360 15.08 4.30 -21.04
CA PRO A 360 16.21 5.10 -21.51
C PRO A 360 15.89 5.94 -22.75
N ASN A 361 15.02 5.41 -23.63
CA ASN A 361 14.45 6.14 -24.75
C ASN A 361 12.93 6.04 -24.71
N LYS A 362 12.23 7.10 -25.14
CA LYS A 362 10.77 7.14 -25.22
C LYS A 362 10.21 6.04 -26.13
N GLN A 363 9.16 5.37 -25.66
CA GLN A 363 8.31 4.46 -26.44
C GLN A 363 6.87 5.00 -26.44
N ASP A 364 5.95 4.35 -27.15
CA ASP A 364 4.56 4.82 -27.32
C ASP A 364 3.80 4.96 -25.99
N TRP A 365 4.15 4.17 -24.97
CA TRP A 365 3.50 4.12 -23.66
C TRP A 365 4.41 4.52 -22.48
N THR A 366 5.63 5.02 -22.78
CA THR A 366 6.63 5.40 -21.76
C THR A 366 7.08 6.84 -21.94
N LEU A 367 7.73 7.39 -20.91
CA LEU A 367 8.50 8.64 -20.99
C LEU A 367 9.99 8.33 -21.12
N ALA A 368 10.75 9.26 -21.72
CA ALA A 368 12.20 9.15 -21.76
C ALA A 368 12.81 9.47 -20.39
N GLU A 369 13.85 8.74 -20.02
CA GLU A 369 14.62 8.99 -18.79
C GLU A 369 15.09 10.45 -18.70
N SER A 370 15.62 11.01 -19.78
CA SER A 370 16.09 12.40 -19.81
C SER A 370 14.98 13.44 -19.65
N GLU A 371 13.74 13.11 -20.03
CA GLU A 371 12.57 13.96 -19.84
C GLU A 371 12.21 14.02 -18.36
N VAL A 372 12.07 12.86 -17.71
CA VAL A 372 11.68 12.78 -16.29
C VAL A 372 12.81 13.25 -15.38
N GLU A 373 14.07 12.95 -15.70
CA GLU A 373 15.23 13.50 -14.99
C GLU A 373 15.31 15.03 -15.11
N SER A 374 14.74 15.65 -16.14
CA SER A 374 14.65 17.11 -16.20
C SER A 374 13.63 17.69 -15.22
N TRP A 375 12.59 16.93 -14.86
CA TRP A 375 11.57 17.36 -13.89
C TRP A 375 12.15 17.49 -12.49
N THR A 376 13.12 16.63 -12.13
CA THR A 376 13.77 16.65 -10.80
C THR A 376 14.54 17.95 -10.52
N LYS A 377 14.73 18.78 -11.54
CA LYS A 377 15.43 20.08 -11.47
C LYS A 377 14.48 21.26 -11.29
N GLU A 378 13.16 21.02 -11.28
CA GLU A 378 12.16 22.04 -10.97
C GLU A 378 12.25 22.45 -9.49
N PRO A 379 11.81 23.68 -9.12
CA PRO A 379 11.94 24.18 -7.74
C PRO A 379 11.28 23.32 -6.65
N ASP A 380 10.24 22.57 -7.01
CA ASP A 380 9.50 21.65 -6.13
C ASP A 380 10.01 20.20 -6.21
N GLY A 381 11.18 19.98 -6.82
CA GLY A 381 11.73 18.65 -7.04
C GLY A 381 11.04 17.86 -8.15
N GLY A 382 10.09 18.45 -8.90
CA GLY A 382 9.41 17.81 -10.03
C GLY A 382 8.03 17.23 -9.73
N LEU A 383 7.54 17.38 -8.50
CA LEU A 383 6.25 16.83 -8.08
C LEU A 383 5.06 17.37 -8.90
N ASN A 384 5.05 18.67 -9.20
CA ASN A 384 4.03 19.30 -10.03
C ASN A 384 3.95 18.65 -11.42
N LYS A 385 5.09 18.26 -12.01
CA LYS A 385 5.12 17.57 -13.30
C LYS A 385 4.53 16.16 -13.21
N VAL A 386 4.84 15.44 -12.14
CA VAL A 386 4.28 14.11 -11.87
C VAL A 386 2.76 14.19 -11.75
N PHE A 387 2.25 15.07 -10.90
CA PHE A 387 0.81 15.20 -10.68
C PHE A 387 0.06 15.79 -11.88
N ASP A 388 0.67 16.72 -12.62
CA ASP A 388 0.13 17.18 -13.90
C ASP A 388 -0.04 16.01 -14.88
N TYR A 389 0.97 15.15 -15.00
CA TYR A 389 0.91 13.99 -15.90
C TYR A 389 -0.15 12.98 -15.45
N LEU A 390 -0.20 12.67 -14.15
CA LEU A 390 -1.20 11.76 -13.59
C LEU A 390 -2.62 12.27 -13.84
N ASN A 391 -2.91 13.53 -13.49
CA ASN A 391 -4.26 14.09 -13.58
C ASN A 391 -4.70 14.38 -15.02
N LYS A 392 -3.80 14.85 -15.89
CA LYS A 392 -4.16 15.29 -17.25
C LYS A 392 -4.02 14.19 -18.30
N THR A 393 -3.25 13.14 -18.02
CA THR A 393 -2.93 12.08 -19.00
C THR A 393 -3.37 10.70 -18.52
N GLU A 394 -2.82 10.21 -17.41
CA GLU A 394 -3.03 8.81 -17.02
C GLU A 394 -4.41 8.55 -16.44
N LEU A 395 -4.88 9.35 -15.48
CA LEU A 395 -6.19 9.16 -14.86
C LEU A 395 -7.33 9.19 -15.89
N PRO A 396 -7.46 10.20 -16.78
CA PRO A 396 -8.50 10.20 -17.81
C PRO A 396 -8.43 9.00 -18.75
N LYS A 397 -7.21 8.59 -19.14
CA LYS A 397 -6.97 7.42 -19.98
C LYS A 397 -7.39 6.12 -19.30
N GLN A 398 -7.10 5.95 -18.01
CA GLN A 398 -7.51 4.74 -17.28
C GLN A 398 -9.01 4.69 -17.07
N LEU A 399 -9.66 5.82 -16.77
CA LEU A 399 -11.13 5.88 -16.65
C LEU A 399 -11.81 5.55 -17.99
N ASP A 400 -11.29 6.03 -19.12
CA ASP A 400 -11.77 5.65 -20.46
C ASP A 400 -11.60 4.14 -20.73
N ASN A 401 -10.44 3.56 -20.38
CA ASN A 401 -10.21 2.12 -20.50
C ASN A 401 -11.20 1.32 -19.62
N ILE A 402 -11.38 1.70 -18.34
CA ILE A 402 -12.31 1.06 -17.41
C ILE A 402 -13.73 1.10 -17.98
N SER A 403 -14.18 2.24 -18.50
CA SER A 403 -15.50 2.38 -19.13
C SER A 403 -15.68 1.41 -20.29
N LYS A 404 -14.69 1.32 -21.18
CA LYS A 404 -14.73 0.43 -22.35
C LYS A 404 -14.75 -1.04 -21.95
N HIS A 405 -13.93 -1.44 -20.98
CA HIS A 405 -13.93 -2.82 -20.48
C HIS A 405 -15.22 -3.16 -19.73
N SER A 406 -15.84 -2.20 -19.04
CA SER A 406 -17.14 -2.37 -18.37
C SER A 406 -18.26 -2.65 -19.39
N GLU A 407 -18.31 -1.86 -20.47
CA GLU A 407 -19.24 -2.13 -21.59
C GLU A 407 -18.98 -3.49 -22.24
N GLN A 408 -17.70 -3.85 -22.36
CA GLN A 408 -17.27 -5.11 -22.96
C GLN A 408 -17.63 -6.34 -22.12
N ALA A 409 -17.50 -6.26 -20.79
CA ALA A 409 -17.93 -7.30 -19.87
C ALA A 409 -19.46 -7.47 -19.90
N LYS A 410 -20.21 -6.36 -19.89
CA LYS A 410 -21.68 -6.35 -20.02
C LYS A 410 -22.18 -7.01 -21.31
N LYS A 411 -21.47 -6.85 -22.43
CA LYS A 411 -21.79 -7.54 -23.71
C LYS A 411 -21.78 -9.07 -23.57
N TYR A 412 -20.97 -9.62 -22.67
CA TYR A 412 -20.92 -11.05 -22.37
C TYR A 412 -21.76 -11.46 -21.15
N GLY A 413 -22.41 -10.51 -20.47
CA GLY A 413 -23.16 -10.75 -19.24
C GLY A 413 -22.27 -11.09 -18.04
N LEU A 414 -21.04 -10.56 -18.02
CA LEU A 414 -20.03 -10.81 -17.00
C LEU A 414 -19.74 -9.54 -16.19
N ASP A 415 -19.21 -9.72 -14.98
CA ASP A 415 -18.69 -8.64 -14.16
C ASP A 415 -17.31 -8.19 -14.68
N LEU A 416 -16.96 -6.92 -14.43
CA LEU A 416 -15.60 -6.42 -14.62
C LEU A 416 -14.91 -6.37 -13.26
N VAL A 417 -13.77 -7.02 -13.10
CA VAL A 417 -12.97 -6.95 -11.86
C VAL A 417 -11.57 -6.40 -12.13
N GLY A 418 -11.01 -5.70 -11.15
CA GLY A 418 -9.64 -5.21 -11.19
C GLY A 418 -8.73 -6.11 -10.37
N TYR A 419 -7.72 -6.75 -10.97
CA TYR A 419 -6.80 -7.61 -10.22
C TYR A 419 -5.61 -6.84 -9.62
N GLU A 420 -5.24 -5.69 -10.19
CA GLU A 420 -4.12 -4.84 -9.79
C GLU A 420 -4.38 -3.37 -10.19
N GLY A 421 -4.94 -2.58 -9.27
CA GLY A 421 -5.25 -1.16 -9.45
C GLY A 421 -4.36 -0.21 -8.66
N GLY A 422 -4.36 1.07 -9.06
CA GLY A 422 -3.60 2.15 -8.42
C GLY A 422 -2.34 2.56 -9.16
N GLN A 423 -1.48 3.32 -8.49
CA GLN A 423 -0.27 3.89 -9.10
C GLN A 423 0.78 2.82 -9.47
N HIS A 424 1.47 3.05 -10.58
CA HIS A 424 2.63 2.29 -11.02
C HIS A 424 3.71 3.23 -11.61
N LEU A 425 4.33 4.03 -10.74
CA LEU A 425 5.44 4.92 -11.07
C LEU A 425 6.77 4.13 -10.98
N THR A 426 7.42 3.85 -12.12
CA THR A 426 8.67 3.09 -12.12
C THR A 426 9.57 3.38 -13.31
N GLY A 427 10.88 3.29 -13.07
CA GLY A 427 11.86 3.12 -14.13
C GLY A 427 11.88 1.67 -14.64
N LEU A 428 12.23 1.50 -15.91
CA LEU A 428 12.32 0.21 -16.60
C LEU A 428 13.58 0.18 -17.48
N ASN A 429 14.05 -1.03 -17.80
CA ASN A 429 15.15 -1.26 -18.76
C ASN A 429 16.45 -0.49 -18.43
N GLY A 430 16.77 -0.35 -17.15
CA GLY A 430 17.96 0.35 -16.66
C GLY A 430 17.61 1.68 -15.98
N SER A 431 16.50 2.33 -16.37
CA SER A 431 16.08 3.61 -15.80
C SER A 431 15.68 3.54 -14.34
N GLU A 432 15.34 2.35 -13.83
CA GLU A 432 15.17 2.11 -12.39
C GLU A 432 16.46 2.39 -11.59
N ASN A 433 17.63 2.43 -12.23
CA ASN A 433 18.88 2.74 -11.54
C ASN A 433 19.18 4.25 -11.50
N ASN A 434 18.30 5.10 -12.05
CA ASN A 434 18.39 6.54 -11.90
C ASN A 434 17.83 6.96 -10.54
N GLN A 435 18.73 7.32 -9.61
CA GLN A 435 18.36 7.64 -8.23
C GLN A 435 17.43 8.87 -8.15
N ALA A 436 17.65 9.90 -8.98
CA ALA A 436 16.83 11.11 -8.93
C ALA A 436 15.36 10.83 -9.32
N ILE A 437 15.14 9.94 -10.29
CA ILE A 437 13.80 9.51 -10.69
C ILE A 437 13.17 8.63 -9.62
N THR A 438 13.95 7.72 -9.02
CA THR A 438 13.51 6.88 -7.91
C THR A 438 13.03 7.73 -6.74
N ASP A 439 13.84 8.71 -6.33
CA ASP A 439 13.52 9.62 -5.22
C ASP A 439 12.26 10.44 -5.53
N LEU A 440 12.15 11.00 -6.74
CA LEU A 440 10.94 11.72 -7.18
C LEU A 440 9.68 10.85 -7.08
N PHE A 441 9.72 9.60 -7.52
CA PHE A 441 8.55 8.72 -7.47
C PHE A 441 8.20 8.26 -6.05
N ILE A 442 9.20 8.10 -5.18
CA ILE A 442 8.96 7.83 -3.75
C ILE A 442 8.29 9.03 -3.09
N GLU A 443 8.83 10.24 -3.28
CA GLU A 443 8.26 11.46 -2.71
C GLU A 443 6.86 11.76 -3.27
N ALA A 444 6.62 11.50 -4.55
CA ALA A 444 5.28 11.60 -5.13
C ALA A 444 4.26 10.66 -4.47
N ASN A 445 4.67 9.50 -3.96
CA ASN A 445 3.76 8.58 -3.24
C ASN A 445 3.45 9.04 -1.81
N ARG A 446 4.27 9.92 -1.24
CA ARG A 446 4.13 10.48 0.12
C ARG A 446 3.43 11.83 0.15
N ASP A 447 3.36 12.50 -1.00
CA ASP A 447 2.67 13.77 -1.16
C ASP A 447 1.13 13.58 -1.05
N PRO A 448 0.41 14.46 -0.31
CA PRO A 448 -1.05 14.39 -0.16
C PRO A 448 -1.83 14.33 -1.48
N ARG A 449 -1.30 14.92 -2.56
CA ARG A 449 -1.95 14.87 -3.90
C ARG A 449 -2.06 13.46 -4.45
N MET A 450 -1.25 12.51 -3.99
CA MET A 450 -1.42 11.10 -4.34
C MET A 450 -2.72 10.52 -3.77
N GLY A 451 -3.10 10.94 -2.56
CA GLY A 451 -4.41 10.60 -1.99
C GLY A 451 -5.54 11.09 -2.90
N GLN A 452 -5.48 12.35 -3.35
CA GLN A 452 -6.48 12.91 -4.26
C GLN A 452 -6.58 12.13 -5.58
N VAL A 453 -5.44 11.77 -6.19
CA VAL A 453 -5.42 10.92 -7.41
C VAL A 453 -6.10 9.57 -7.15
N TYR A 454 -5.81 8.92 -6.01
CA TYR A 454 -6.44 7.67 -5.63
C TYR A 454 -7.94 7.83 -5.41
N LYS A 455 -8.39 8.93 -4.82
CA LYS A 455 -9.80 9.20 -4.56
C LYS A 455 -10.59 9.25 -5.87
N GLU A 456 -10.15 10.09 -6.81
CA GLU A 456 -10.80 10.22 -8.12
C GLU A 456 -10.77 8.91 -8.91
N TYR A 457 -9.68 8.14 -8.79
CA TYR A 457 -9.54 6.84 -9.42
C TYR A 457 -10.51 5.79 -8.86
N LEU A 458 -10.62 5.68 -7.52
CA LEU A 458 -11.50 4.72 -6.87
C LEU A 458 -12.98 5.06 -7.10
N GLU A 459 -13.35 6.34 -6.97
CA GLU A 459 -14.70 6.82 -7.30
C GLU A 459 -15.05 6.61 -8.77
N GLY A 460 -14.07 6.83 -9.66
CA GLY A 460 -14.21 6.57 -11.09
C GLY A 460 -14.40 5.09 -11.39
N TRP A 461 -13.64 4.21 -10.73
CA TRP A 461 -13.81 2.76 -10.83
C TRP A 461 -15.21 2.33 -10.41
N ASP A 462 -15.66 2.75 -9.22
CA ASP A 462 -16.96 2.39 -8.65
C ASP A 462 -18.10 2.75 -9.61
N LYS A 463 -18.10 4.00 -10.06
CA LYS A 463 -19.09 4.56 -10.98
C LYS A 463 -19.14 3.86 -12.34
N LEU A 464 -17.97 3.50 -12.90
CA LEU A 464 -17.87 2.97 -14.27
C LEU A 464 -18.03 1.45 -14.32
N SER A 465 -17.56 0.74 -13.29
CA SER A 465 -17.67 -0.72 -13.19
C SER A 465 -19.03 -1.18 -12.65
N GLY A 466 -19.70 -0.34 -11.85
CA GLY A 466 -20.97 -0.68 -11.20
C GLY A 466 -20.72 -1.45 -9.90
N ASP A 467 -19.95 -0.85 -9.00
CA ASP A 467 -19.59 -1.39 -7.68
C ASP A 467 -18.91 -2.76 -7.77
N SER A 468 -18.06 -2.97 -8.79
CA SER A 468 -17.36 -4.25 -8.96
C SER A 468 -16.05 -4.31 -8.20
N GLU A 469 -15.54 -5.51 -7.97
CA GLU A 469 -14.33 -5.73 -7.17
C GLU A 469 -13.09 -5.08 -7.81
N LEU A 470 -12.35 -4.27 -7.04
CA LEU A 470 -11.03 -3.77 -7.39
C LEU A 470 -10.03 -4.18 -6.33
N VAL A 471 -8.94 -4.82 -6.75
CA VAL A 471 -7.82 -5.16 -5.89
C VAL A 471 -6.71 -4.13 -6.10
N VAL A 472 -6.42 -3.31 -5.09
CA VAL A 472 -5.28 -2.37 -5.15
C VAL A 472 -3.95 -3.13 -5.11
N TYR A 473 -2.94 -2.56 -5.76
CA TYR A 473 -1.73 -3.30 -6.16
C TYR A 473 -0.95 -3.94 -5.01
N SER A 474 -0.83 -3.32 -3.84
CA SER A 474 -0.16 -3.95 -2.71
C SER A 474 -0.51 -3.32 -1.37
N ASP A 475 -0.49 -4.12 -0.31
CA ASP A 475 -0.76 -3.71 1.06
C ASP A 475 0.43 -2.97 1.69
N ILE A 476 1.49 -3.68 2.10
CA ILE A 476 2.57 -3.17 2.94
C ILE A 476 3.91 -3.49 2.27
N VAL A 477 4.57 -2.48 1.70
CA VAL A 477 5.82 -2.64 0.94
C VAL A 477 6.74 -1.45 1.11
N THR A 478 7.96 -1.67 1.60
CA THR A 478 9.01 -0.64 1.62
C THR A 478 9.31 -0.18 0.18
N PRO A 479 9.27 1.13 -0.10
CA PRO A 479 9.63 1.65 -1.41
C PRO A 479 11.08 1.32 -1.78
N THR A 480 11.30 0.94 -3.03
CA THR A 480 12.63 0.71 -3.58
C THR A 480 12.73 1.30 -4.99
N LYS A 481 13.90 1.16 -5.61
CA LYS A 481 14.07 1.49 -7.03
C LYS A 481 13.12 0.74 -7.98
N TRP A 482 12.56 -0.38 -7.54
CA TRP A 482 11.62 -1.18 -8.33
C TRP A 482 10.18 -0.67 -8.24
N GLY A 483 9.88 0.23 -7.31
CA GLY A 483 8.54 0.79 -7.12
C GLY A 483 8.23 1.17 -5.67
N ALA A 484 7.21 2.01 -5.50
CA ALA A 484 6.70 2.52 -4.22
C ALA A 484 5.22 2.12 -4.01
N TRP A 485 4.92 0.83 -4.19
CA TRP A 485 3.55 0.39 -4.46
C TRP A 485 2.63 0.30 -3.25
N GLY A 486 3.13 -0.10 -2.08
CA GLY A 486 2.31 -0.42 -0.90
C GLY A 486 1.42 0.73 -0.47
N ALA A 487 0.19 0.42 -0.05
CA ALA A 487 -0.68 1.35 0.67
C ALA A 487 0.02 1.86 1.95
N LEU A 488 0.81 1.01 2.60
CA LEU A 488 1.77 1.37 3.64
C LEU A 488 3.17 0.89 3.25
N GLU A 489 4.20 1.48 3.87
CA GLU A 489 5.61 1.14 3.67
C GLU A 489 6.10 0.09 4.67
N HIS A 490 5.51 0.03 5.87
CA HIS A 490 5.82 -0.98 6.89
C HIS A 490 4.61 -1.23 7.82
N VAL A 491 4.56 -2.41 8.45
CA VAL A 491 3.38 -2.85 9.23
C VAL A 491 2.99 -1.93 10.39
N ASN A 492 3.97 -1.25 10.99
CA ASN A 492 3.76 -0.31 12.10
C ASN A 492 3.43 1.12 11.63
N GLN A 493 3.32 1.37 10.33
CA GLN A 493 2.95 2.69 9.82
C GLN A 493 1.47 2.94 10.14
N SER A 494 1.19 4.06 10.81
CA SER A 494 -0.18 4.42 11.16
C SER A 494 -0.99 4.78 9.91
N THR A 495 -0.39 5.57 9.02
CA THR A 495 -1.09 6.17 7.89
C THR A 495 -0.18 6.51 6.69
N SER A 496 -0.79 6.72 5.53
CA SER A 496 -0.19 7.28 4.31
C SER A 496 -1.30 7.93 3.46
N PRO A 497 -0.98 8.82 2.49
CA PRO A 497 -1.99 9.41 1.62
C PRO A 497 -2.86 8.39 0.86
N LYS A 498 -2.25 7.26 0.46
CA LYS A 498 -2.99 6.17 -0.20
C LYS A 498 -3.86 5.40 0.78
N TRP A 499 -3.31 5.08 1.96
CA TRP A 499 -4.00 4.30 2.98
C TRP A 499 -5.25 5.01 3.49
N GLU A 500 -5.17 6.31 3.76
CA GLU A 500 -6.31 7.12 4.24
C GLU A 500 -7.48 7.04 3.27
N VAL A 501 -7.24 7.32 1.99
CA VAL A 501 -8.27 7.29 0.96
C VAL A 501 -8.83 5.89 0.72
N ILE A 502 -7.99 4.85 0.77
CA ILE A 502 -8.43 3.45 0.67
C ILE A 502 -9.38 3.11 1.83
N GLN A 503 -9.01 3.45 3.08
CA GLN A 503 -9.85 3.15 4.24
C GLN A 503 -11.14 3.98 4.24
N ASP A 504 -11.07 5.25 3.85
CA ASP A 504 -12.25 6.12 3.73
C ASP A 504 -13.22 5.61 2.67
N PHE A 505 -12.72 5.18 1.51
CA PHE A 505 -13.53 4.59 0.44
C PHE A 505 -14.27 3.33 0.91
N ILE A 506 -13.56 2.45 1.64
CA ILE A 506 -14.12 1.23 2.25
C ILE A 506 -15.22 1.58 3.25
N ASN A 507 -14.93 2.48 4.20
CA ASN A 507 -15.82 2.80 5.32
C ASN A 507 -17.09 3.54 4.86
N ASN A 508 -16.99 4.33 3.80
CA ASN A 508 -18.13 5.06 3.22
C ASN A 508 -18.88 4.24 2.13
N GLY A 509 -18.41 3.03 1.85
CA GLY A 509 -19.09 2.04 1.01
C GLY A 509 -19.13 2.41 -0.47
N GLY A 510 -18.00 2.86 -1.04
CA GLY A 510 -17.87 3.21 -2.46
C GLY A 510 -18.54 4.54 -2.84
N ASN A 511 -19.62 4.92 -2.16
CA ASN A 511 -20.10 6.29 -2.11
C ASN A 511 -19.23 7.12 -1.17
N SER A 512 -18.08 7.57 -1.68
CA SER A 512 -17.98 9.02 -1.72
C SER A 512 -19.07 9.45 -2.70
N GLN A 513 -20.28 9.75 -2.18
CA GLN A 513 -21.08 10.73 -2.91
C GLN A 513 -20.10 11.85 -3.22
N SER A 514 -20.04 12.19 -4.49
CA SER A 514 -19.23 13.27 -5.02
C SER A 514 -19.01 14.28 -3.91
N ALA A 515 -17.76 14.63 -3.61
CA ALA A 515 -17.53 15.93 -3.03
C ALA A 515 -17.95 16.97 -4.10
N THR A 516 -19.25 17.06 -4.42
CA THR A 516 -19.91 18.35 -4.33
C THR A 516 -19.41 18.95 -3.02
N PRO A 517 -18.86 20.18 -3.04
CA PRO A 517 -18.56 20.89 -1.82
C PRO A 517 -19.73 20.68 -0.88
N VAL A 518 -19.52 19.98 0.24
CA VAL A 518 -20.57 19.84 1.24
C VAL A 518 -20.54 21.17 1.95
N THR A 519 -21.28 22.13 1.39
CA THR A 519 -21.43 23.46 1.95
C THR A 519 -22.23 23.32 3.24
N GLN A 520 -21.59 23.51 4.39
CA GLN A 520 -22.34 23.71 5.62
C GLN A 520 -22.88 25.15 5.60
N THR A 521 -24.18 25.32 5.44
CA THR A 521 -24.79 26.67 5.44
C THR A 521 -25.50 26.94 6.76
N ALA A 522 -25.23 28.08 7.38
CA ALA A 522 -25.94 28.55 8.57
C ALA A 522 -27.42 28.78 8.28
N SER A 523 -28.21 28.79 9.34
CA SER A 523 -29.64 29.09 9.32
C SER A 523 -29.88 30.58 9.62
N ASN A 524 -31.14 31.00 9.66
CA ASN A 524 -31.46 32.39 10.08
C ASN A 524 -31.30 32.49 11.61
N GLY A 525 -30.36 33.31 12.08
CA GLY A 525 -29.95 33.41 13.48
C GLY A 525 -28.42 33.50 13.63
N SER A 526 -27.93 33.28 14.85
CA SER A 526 -26.49 33.12 15.13
C SER A 526 -26.18 31.63 15.22
N ASP A 527 -25.21 31.15 14.44
CA ASP A 527 -24.87 29.74 14.34
C ASP A 527 -23.42 29.43 14.75
N THR A 528 -23.15 28.16 15.06
CA THR A 528 -21.79 27.65 15.26
C THR A 528 -21.60 26.44 14.36
N LEU A 529 -20.74 26.59 13.36
CA LEU A 529 -20.47 25.63 12.31
C LEU A 529 -19.05 25.09 12.48
N ASN A 530 -18.89 23.77 12.41
CA ASN A 530 -17.59 23.10 12.57
C ASN A 530 -17.42 22.08 11.45
N ASN A 531 -16.36 22.26 10.66
CA ASN A 531 -16.15 21.61 9.38
C ASN A 531 -15.72 20.13 9.48
N GLY A 532 -15.31 19.62 10.65
CA GLY A 532 -14.85 18.23 10.79
C GLY A 532 -13.60 17.93 9.93
N GLN A 533 -13.36 16.68 9.54
CA GLN A 533 -12.18 16.27 8.73
C GLN A 533 -12.47 16.15 7.21
N SER A 534 -13.69 16.44 6.73
CA SER A 534 -14.14 16.01 5.39
C SER A 534 -14.93 17.03 4.55
N GLN A 535 -15.14 18.25 5.02
CA GLN A 535 -15.86 19.30 4.28
C GLN A 535 -14.87 20.38 3.81
N THR A 536 -15.15 21.06 2.70
CA THR A 536 -14.22 22.04 2.07
C THR A 536 -14.80 23.45 1.92
N GLU A 537 -16.04 23.69 2.39
CA GLU A 537 -16.72 25.00 2.29
C GLU A 537 -17.74 25.19 3.45
N VAL A 538 -17.62 26.27 4.21
CA VAL A 538 -18.56 26.65 5.30
C VAL A 538 -19.10 28.05 5.03
N LYS A 539 -20.43 28.22 5.05
CA LYS A 539 -21.11 29.50 4.79
C LYS A 539 -22.00 29.91 5.94
N GLY A 540 -21.82 31.11 6.45
CA GLY A 540 -22.83 31.86 7.18
C GLY A 540 -24.03 32.20 6.31
N TYR A 541 -25.12 32.65 6.92
CA TYR A 541 -26.38 32.88 6.20
C TYR A 541 -26.40 34.28 5.56
N MET A 542 -26.31 34.34 4.23
CA MET A 542 -26.13 35.60 3.47
C MET A 542 -27.28 36.63 3.58
N HIS A 543 -28.39 36.28 4.23
CA HIS A 543 -29.64 37.04 4.19
C HIS A 543 -30.07 37.67 5.52
N ASP A 544 -29.36 37.45 6.62
CA ASP A 544 -29.68 38.05 7.91
C ASP A 544 -28.50 38.85 8.50
N ARG A 545 -28.42 39.01 9.82
CA ARG A 545 -27.31 39.67 10.53
C ARG A 545 -26.93 38.83 11.73
N GLY A 546 -26.79 37.52 11.50
CA GLY A 546 -26.32 36.56 12.47
C GLY A 546 -24.97 36.93 13.07
N VAL A 547 -24.53 36.16 14.04
CA VAL A 547 -23.17 36.23 14.58
C VAL A 547 -22.70 34.80 14.53
N ASP A 548 -22.01 34.45 13.46
CA ASP A 548 -21.67 33.08 13.14
C ASP A 548 -20.25 32.77 13.59
N ILE A 549 -20.05 31.58 14.15
CA ILE A 549 -18.71 31.04 14.45
C ILE A 549 -18.44 29.92 13.48
N LEU A 550 -17.53 30.14 12.53
CA LEU A 550 -17.15 29.19 11.49
C LEU A 550 -15.79 28.61 11.81
N MET A 551 -15.69 27.29 11.97
CA MET A 551 -14.41 26.60 12.23
C MET A 551 -14.04 25.72 11.04
N GLY A 552 -12.91 25.99 10.40
CA GLY A 552 -12.30 25.17 9.36
C GLY A 552 -11.81 23.80 9.86
N SER A 553 -11.37 22.97 8.92
CA SER A 553 -10.72 21.66 9.04
C SER A 553 -9.21 21.82 8.85
N SER A 554 -8.39 20.78 8.96
CA SER A 554 -6.95 20.90 8.64
C SER A 554 -6.65 20.87 7.13
N ASN A 555 -7.66 20.84 6.28
CA ASN A 555 -7.54 20.89 4.82
C ASN A 555 -7.80 22.32 4.34
N ASN A 556 -7.48 22.63 3.08
CA ASN A 556 -7.78 23.92 2.48
C ASN A 556 -9.29 24.13 2.32
N ASP A 557 -9.85 25.08 3.06
CA ASP A 557 -11.28 25.39 3.14
C ASP A 557 -11.64 26.76 2.56
N GLU A 558 -12.89 26.92 2.10
CA GLU A 558 -13.51 28.23 1.85
C GLU A 558 -14.49 28.58 2.98
N LEU A 559 -14.19 29.61 3.78
CA LEU A 559 -15.07 30.09 4.87
C LEU A 559 -15.71 31.43 4.51
N LEU A 560 -17.04 31.50 4.43
CA LEU A 560 -17.80 32.70 4.09
C LEU A 560 -18.68 33.15 5.27
N GLY A 561 -18.35 34.24 5.96
CA GLY A 561 -19.10 34.77 7.13
C GLY A 561 -20.49 35.32 6.78
N GLY A 562 -20.61 36.04 5.67
CA GLY A 562 -21.89 36.50 5.15
C GLY A 562 -22.27 37.91 5.63
N LYS A 563 -23.26 38.05 6.51
CA LYS A 563 -23.64 39.35 7.06
C LYS A 563 -23.73 39.21 8.57
N GLY A 564 -23.06 40.06 9.32
CA GLY A 564 -23.02 39.80 10.75
C GLY A 564 -21.87 40.45 11.48
N GLN A 565 -21.47 39.82 12.58
CA GLN A 565 -20.16 40.04 13.19
C GLN A 565 -19.59 38.63 13.37
N ASP A 566 -18.96 38.12 12.34
CA ASP A 566 -18.70 36.70 12.21
C ASP A 566 -17.27 36.38 12.67
N ALA A 567 -17.08 35.18 13.22
CA ALA A 567 -15.80 34.70 13.72
C ALA A 567 -15.37 33.49 12.89
N LEU A 568 -14.37 33.68 12.02
CA LEU A 568 -13.84 32.67 11.12
C LEU A 568 -12.53 32.15 11.70
N ASN A 569 -12.51 30.88 12.07
CA ASN A 569 -11.37 30.21 12.67
C ASN A 569 -10.73 29.28 11.64
N SER A 570 -9.59 29.70 11.11
CA SER A 570 -8.82 28.97 10.09
C SER A 570 -7.97 27.88 10.73
N LEU A 571 -7.82 26.78 9.98
CA LEU A 571 -6.90 25.68 10.25
C LEU A 571 -6.36 25.23 8.88
N GLY A 572 -5.05 25.27 8.65
CA GLY A 572 -4.49 24.93 7.32
C GLY A 572 -4.34 26.14 6.38
N GLU A 573 -4.53 25.93 5.07
CA GLU A 573 -4.36 26.95 4.01
C GLU A 573 -5.72 27.31 3.37
N ASP A 574 -6.37 28.34 3.90
CA ASP A 574 -7.80 28.63 3.65
C ASP A 574 -8.06 29.89 2.80
N GLU A 575 -9.22 29.94 2.13
CA GLU A 575 -9.79 31.16 1.54
C GLU A 575 -10.93 31.69 2.44
N LEU A 576 -10.73 32.87 3.03
CA LEU A 576 -11.62 33.44 4.04
C LEU A 576 -12.29 34.71 3.53
N THR A 577 -13.63 34.79 3.65
CA THR A 577 -14.43 35.97 3.29
C THR A 577 -15.31 36.35 4.47
N GLY A 578 -15.10 37.50 5.10
CA GLY A 578 -15.88 37.95 6.26
C GLY A 578 -17.30 38.36 5.87
N GLY A 579 -17.42 39.12 4.78
CA GLY A 579 -18.67 39.66 4.29
C GLY A 579 -18.99 41.03 4.91
N ALA A 580 -20.28 41.34 5.10
CA ALA A 580 -20.70 42.64 5.61
C ALA A 580 -20.84 42.61 7.12
N GLY A 581 -19.94 43.26 7.85
CA GLY A 581 -19.93 43.09 9.27
C GLY A 581 -18.78 43.77 9.97
N ARG A 582 -18.56 43.38 11.23
CA ARG A 582 -17.27 43.55 11.90
C ARG A 582 -16.79 42.15 12.21
N ASP A 583 -15.98 41.63 11.31
CA ASP A 583 -15.65 40.22 11.28
C ASP A 583 -14.28 39.98 11.90
N ARG A 584 -14.08 38.74 12.37
CA ARG A 584 -12.87 38.35 13.09
C ARG A 584 -12.29 37.08 12.50
N PHE A 585 -11.06 37.19 12.02
CA PHE A 585 -10.28 36.06 11.49
C PHE A 585 -9.33 35.57 12.58
N ILE A 586 -9.56 34.35 13.09
CA ILE A 586 -8.93 33.81 14.28
C ILE A 586 -7.89 32.76 13.88
N TYR A 587 -6.67 32.90 14.41
CA TYR A 587 -5.57 31.97 14.17
C TYR A 587 -5.07 31.41 15.50
N GLN A 588 -5.04 30.09 15.59
CA GLN A 588 -4.73 29.38 16.85
C GLN A 588 -3.28 28.94 16.96
N ASP A 589 -2.63 28.66 15.83
CA ASP A 589 -1.22 28.25 15.78
C ASP A 589 -0.51 28.79 14.52
N VAL A 590 0.81 28.58 14.48
CA VAL A 590 1.68 29.02 13.38
C VAL A 590 1.76 28.02 12.23
N GLN A 591 1.00 26.91 12.28
CA GLN A 591 0.96 25.88 11.22
C GLN A 591 -0.09 26.21 10.15
N SER A 592 -1.00 27.15 10.42
CA SER A 592 -2.01 27.64 9.48
C SER A 592 -1.45 28.77 8.59
N GLN A 593 -0.28 28.55 7.97
CA GLN A 593 0.35 29.53 7.08
C GLN A 593 -0.20 29.37 5.67
N GLY A 594 -0.53 30.47 5.00
CA GLY A 594 -0.85 30.49 3.56
C GLY A 594 -2.27 30.94 3.22
N ASP A 595 -3.05 31.34 4.21
CA ASP A 595 -4.43 31.82 4.03
C ASP A 595 -4.54 33.04 3.11
N THR A 596 -5.67 33.15 2.43
CA THR A 596 -6.07 34.34 1.68
C THR A 596 -7.38 34.90 2.23
N ILE A 597 -7.34 36.12 2.77
CA ILE A 597 -8.54 36.86 3.18
C ILE A 597 -8.97 37.77 2.02
N THR A 598 -10.15 37.53 1.48
CA THR A 598 -10.57 38.08 0.18
C THR A 598 -11.20 39.47 0.26
N ASP A 599 -11.76 39.86 1.41
CA ASP A 599 -12.59 41.08 1.54
C ASP A 599 -12.36 41.92 2.81
N PHE A 600 -11.20 41.76 3.48
CA PHE A 600 -10.87 42.45 4.74
C PHE A 600 -11.12 43.97 4.71
N ASP A 601 -12.05 44.48 5.53
CA ASP A 601 -12.28 45.92 5.73
C ASP A 601 -11.47 46.44 6.91
N HIS A 602 -10.37 47.13 6.62
CA HIS A 602 -9.50 47.75 7.63
C HIS A 602 -10.20 48.77 8.56
N ASN A 603 -11.42 49.23 8.26
CA ASN A 603 -12.18 50.12 9.14
C ASN A 603 -13.02 49.37 10.18
N GLN A 604 -13.22 48.06 10.02
CA GLN A 604 -14.23 47.30 10.74
C GLN A 604 -13.73 45.94 11.27
N ASP A 605 -12.92 45.23 10.48
CA ASP A 605 -12.52 43.85 10.75
C ASP A 605 -11.24 43.77 11.58
N ALA A 606 -11.02 42.59 12.17
CA ALA A 606 -9.86 42.32 12.99
C ALA A 606 -9.27 40.92 12.75
N ILE A 607 -7.94 40.84 12.77
CA ILE A 607 -7.18 39.59 12.79
C ILE A 607 -6.83 39.28 14.25
N ASP A 608 -7.26 38.13 14.76
CA ASP A 608 -7.07 37.70 16.14
C ASP A 608 -5.96 36.66 16.24
N LEU A 609 -4.80 37.10 16.73
CA LEU A 609 -3.61 36.27 16.93
C LEU A 609 -3.34 36.02 18.41
N ARG A 610 -4.30 36.29 19.31
CA ARG A 610 -4.08 36.19 20.76
C ARG A 610 -3.59 34.82 21.20
N GLN A 611 -4.05 33.77 20.53
CA GLN A 611 -3.69 32.39 20.86
C GLN A 611 -2.23 32.11 20.50
N ILE A 612 -1.79 32.44 19.29
CA ILE A 612 -0.36 32.39 18.89
C ILE A 612 0.50 33.23 19.83
N MET A 613 0.06 34.47 20.08
CA MET A 613 0.78 35.43 20.92
C MET A 613 0.78 35.07 22.41
N SER A 614 0.07 34.03 22.83
CA SER A 614 0.10 33.54 24.21
C SER A 614 1.32 32.67 24.51
N ASP A 615 2.02 32.20 23.46
CA ASP A 615 3.26 31.44 23.62
C ASP A 615 4.36 32.32 24.27
N PRO A 616 5.13 31.80 25.25
CA PRO A 616 6.23 32.53 25.89
C PRO A 616 7.29 33.10 24.95
N ALA A 617 7.41 32.59 23.71
CA ALA A 617 8.27 33.13 22.67
C ALA A 617 7.91 34.58 22.29
N TYR A 618 6.64 34.97 22.41
CA TYR A 618 6.12 36.30 22.06
C TYR A 618 6.07 37.25 23.27
N SER A 619 7.20 37.39 23.97
CA SER A 619 7.31 38.14 25.24
C SER A 619 7.50 39.66 25.10
N GLY A 620 7.56 40.17 23.87
CA GLY A 620 7.77 41.57 23.53
C GLY A 620 6.70 42.51 24.08
N SER A 621 7.09 43.73 24.46
CA SER A 621 6.17 44.73 25.00
C SER A 621 5.32 45.39 23.92
N ASN A 622 5.73 45.33 22.65
CA ASN A 622 4.94 45.80 21.51
C ASN A 622 4.85 44.70 20.45
N LYS A 623 4.04 43.68 20.72
CA LYS A 623 3.90 42.49 19.87
C LYS A 623 3.60 42.80 18.40
N PHE A 624 2.93 43.91 18.10
CA PHE A 624 2.65 44.33 16.73
C PHE A 624 3.94 44.68 15.98
N SER A 625 4.79 45.55 16.53
CA SER A 625 6.05 45.91 15.86
C SER A 625 7.15 44.88 16.03
N ASP A 626 7.05 44.07 17.08
CA ASP A 626 8.11 43.12 17.44
C ASP A 626 8.00 41.84 16.61
N TYR A 627 6.80 41.44 16.18
CA TYR A 627 6.56 40.12 15.58
C TYR A 627 5.74 40.11 14.30
N LEU A 628 5.22 41.26 13.83
CA LEU A 628 4.53 41.34 12.54
C LEU A 628 5.28 42.21 11.55
N ASP A 629 5.32 41.77 10.30
CA ASP A 629 5.82 42.53 9.15
C ASP A 629 4.73 42.59 8.07
N LEU A 630 4.35 43.79 7.66
CA LEU A 630 3.29 44.02 6.69
C LEU A 630 3.93 44.45 5.37
N GLN A 631 3.84 43.59 4.37
CA GLN A 631 4.49 43.81 3.08
C GLN A 631 3.45 43.95 1.96
N GLN A 632 3.48 45.09 1.26
CA GLN A 632 2.67 45.25 0.05
C GLN A 632 3.18 44.32 -1.07
N VAL A 633 2.27 43.55 -1.67
CA VAL A 633 2.50 42.66 -2.81
C VAL A 633 1.47 42.95 -3.89
N GLY A 634 1.83 43.76 -4.89
CA GLY A 634 0.86 44.20 -5.90
C GLY A 634 -0.26 45.04 -5.27
N SER A 635 -1.52 44.62 -5.45
CA SER A 635 -2.69 45.20 -4.79
C SER A 635 -2.94 44.67 -3.38
N ASP A 636 -2.25 43.60 -2.99
CA ASP A 636 -2.54 42.81 -1.80
C ASP A 636 -1.49 43.08 -0.72
N THR A 637 -1.79 42.74 0.53
CA THR A 637 -0.84 42.85 1.64
C THR A 637 -0.55 41.49 2.25
N ALA A 638 0.73 41.09 2.23
CA ALA A 638 1.20 39.94 2.99
C ALA A 638 1.36 40.34 4.46
N VAL A 639 0.65 39.65 5.34
CA VAL A 639 0.85 39.73 6.79
C VAL A 639 1.83 38.63 7.16
N ARG A 640 3.01 39.03 7.62
CA ARG A 640 4.10 38.12 7.95
C ARG A 640 4.29 38.06 9.45
N LEU A 641 4.52 36.88 9.99
CA LEU A 641 4.73 36.62 11.41
C LEU A 641 6.15 36.13 11.64
N ASP A 642 6.78 36.61 12.69
CA ASP A 642 8.00 36.01 13.24
C ASP A 642 7.65 34.69 13.94
N ILE A 643 7.84 33.56 13.26
CA ILE A 643 7.27 32.26 13.68
C ILE A 643 7.92 31.66 14.94
N ASP A 644 9.13 32.07 15.32
CA ASP A 644 9.80 31.66 16.56
C ASP A 644 9.91 32.79 17.61
N GLY A 645 9.20 33.90 17.38
CA GLY A 645 9.10 35.03 18.31
C GLY A 645 10.46 35.63 18.65
N SER A 646 10.78 35.82 19.94
CA SER A 646 12.05 36.43 20.34
C SER A 646 13.28 35.51 20.21
N GLN A 647 13.12 34.29 19.72
CA GLN A 647 14.24 33.40 19.42
C GLN A 647 14.94 33.89 18.14
N LYS A 648 16.27 33.81 18.07
CA LYS A 648 17.06 34.48 16.99
C LYS A 648 17.26 33.63 15.73
N SER A 649 16.48 32.57 15.53
CA SER A 649 16.77 31.54 14.53
C SER A 649 15.81 31.53 13.34
N GLY A 650 14.55 31.88 13.54
CA GLY A 650 13.54 32.10 12.51
C GLY A 650 13.52 33.55 12.07
N GLY A 651 12.82 33.80 10.97
CA GLY A 651 12.53 35.14 10.50
C GLY A 651 11.06 35.24 10.16
N PHE A 652 10.66 36.39 9.61
CA PHE A 652 9.29 36.61 9.18
C PHE A 652 8.88 35.66 8.05
N GLU A 653 7.84 34.86 8.27
CA GLU A 653 7.19 34.01 7.26
C GLU A 653 5.80 34.55 6.93
N ASN A 654 5.29 34.27 5.73
CA ASN A 654 3.96 34.71 5.34
C ASN A 654 2.91 33.91 6.12
N LEU A 655 2.14 34.58 6.96
CA LEU A 655 1.04 33.95 7.67
C LEU A 655 -0.22 33.92 6.79
N MET A 656 -0.56 35.07 6.19
CA MET A 656 -1.73 35.22 5.31
C MET A 656 -1.53 36.35 4.28
N MET A 657 -2.35 36.34 3.24
CA MET A 657 -2.49 37.41 2.25
C MET A 657 -3.84 38.12 2.41
N LEU A 658 -3.84 39.45 2.44
CA LEU A 658 -5.05 40.27 2.41
C LEU A 658 -5.25 40.81 1.00
N SER A 659 -6.25 40.30 0.30
CA SER A 659 -6.55 40.70 -1.07
C SER A 659 -7.03 42.15 -1.15
N ASN A 660 -6.47 42.93 -2.08
CA ASN A 660 -6.86 44.32 -2.34
C ASN A 660 -6.77 45.28 -1.13
N VAL A 661 -5.95 44.96 -0.14
CA VAL A 661 -5.69 45.84 1.02
C VAL A 661 -4.36 46.55 0.84
N ASP A 662 -4.37 47.88 1.02
CA ASP A 662 -3.15 48.69 1.08
C ASP A 662 -2.48 48.51 2.45
N ALA A 663 -1.22 48.09 2.48
CA ALA A 663 -0.48 47.84 3.71
C ALA A 663 -0.41 49.07 4.61
N SER A 664 -0.43 50.27 4.03
CA SER A 664 -0.42 51.54 4.77
C SER A 664 -1.76 51.89 5.43
N SER A 665 -2.84 51.20 5.07
CA SER A 665 -4.15 51.34 5.70
C SER A 665 -4.29 50.53 6.99
N LEU A 666 -3.37 49.60 7.25
CA LEU A 666 -3.37 48.74 8.43
C LEU A 666 -2.63 49.38 9.60
N SER A 667 -3.14 49.13 10.80
CA SER A 667 -2.54 49.63 12.04
C SER A 667 -2.71 48.61 13.18
N PRO A 668 -2.10 48.83 14.35
CA PRO A 668 -2.26 47.93 15.50
C PRO A 668 -3.72 47.68 15.90
N SER A 669 -4.67 48.58 15.57
CA SER A 669 -6.09 48.36 15.90
C SER A 669 -6.75 47.26 15.08
N ASN A 670 -6.16 46.86 13.96
CA ASN A 670 -6.64 45.76 13.11
C ASN A 670 -6.22 44.38 13.64
N PHE A 671 -5.38 44.33 14.68
CA PHE A 671 -4.82 43.10 15.21
C PHE A 671 -5.11 42.95 16.69
N VAL A 672 -5.69 41.81 17.08
CA VAL A 672 -5.92 41.45 18.48
C VAL A 672 -4.77 40.56 18.93
N LEU A 673 -3.87 41.09 19.78
CA LEU A 673 -2.60 40.45 20.14
C LEU A 673 -2.44 40.10 21.63
N SER A 674 -3.40 40.51 22.47
CA SER A 674 -3.42 40.25 23.93
C SER A 674 -4.82 40.09 24.48
#